data_AF-A0A7T1LBQ8-F1
#
_entry.id   AF-A0A7T1LBQ8-F1
#
_cell.length_a   1.000
_cell.length_b   1.000
_cell.length_c   1.000
_cell.angle_alpha   90.00
_cell.angle_beta   90.00
_cell.angle_gamma   90.00
#
_symmetry.space_group_name_H-M   'P 1'
#
loop_
_entity.id
_entity.type
_entity.pdbx_description
1 polymer ?
#
loop_
_entity_poly.entity_id
_entity_poly.type
_entity_poly.pdbx_seq_one_letter_code
_entity_poly.pdbx_strand_id
1 'polypeptide(L)'
;MIGNTVKRWIRNFTTRLFILSGKYKLLFYILELTKNIAKFFWRIPKYIKRTLLALQRDKQRRNNYSDIKNRYLIYTIYEHQSSLQDYKVIFLEALAKISRDVLIVVNGKLPQADINRLAQFGKVLERDNEGYDVAAFRHGIIHTGKEALQQYNQLILVNDTNIGPFRDLEEVFSEVNSDQLDFWGISMGEEQLDFTGYNPYGKIPKHLQSYFVVIENSLLRYEGFYDYWEKLSDTDSRNKAIGKHETVFAKYFHDRGFKYDALIKDTKDSALYIHPLKLLKQGCPLVKYSAFRNYDREQYFWHGLERESEIPDLMEYIAKETDYPIEVVSSILEDFKTRENQSYILIIDGVENIIPQCTRYRVLNKAEQLRELGYTVRVINNSLVQLQDAQFASHIIIYRAPFNDMLKEICRAAHIKNRPVYFDIDDLVFDTKFTDELEFTQGLSKREKKGYDTSVLAYKKMLSLCDYAITSTSKLKDELEQYKNKVILNRNVMSKELVERSLQVKKNLNDNKVKIGYFSGSITHNENFNLISQALLHLLQKYPQVELHIVGYLDIPKPFQKFKKQIVSHEYVDWRKLPILISQVDINLAPLVTTTFNEAKSEIKWIEAAAVKVVTVASNLGAFEEMIQDGVTGVLADDNEWESKLERLILEQDLREQIAKNAFEFVMNHCTTTNRINDFLKEELV
;
A
#
# COMPACT_ATOMS: atom_id res chain seq x y z
N MET A 1 -0.09 -42.06 3.62
CA MET A 1 -0.11 -40.71 3.03
C MET A 1 0.16 -40.66 1.50
N ILE A 2 0.09 -41.77 0.77
CA ILE A 2 0.33 -41.80 -0.69
C ILE A 2 -0.99 -41.93 -1.49
N GLY A 3 -2.03 -42.59 -0.95
CA GLY A 3 -3.31 -42.79 -1.64
C GLY A 3 -4.25 -41.57 -1.72
N ASN A 4 -4.26 -40.70 -0.71
CA ASN A 4 -5.17 -39.55 -0.67
C ASN A 4 -4.71 -38.38 -1.56
N THR A 5 -3.39 -38.23 -1.77
CA THR A 5 -2.82 -37.22 -2.67
C THR A 5 -3.09 -37.55 -4.14
N VAL A 6 -3.04 -38.84 -4.50
CA VAL A 6 -3.36 -39.32 -5.85
C VAL A 6 -4.86 -39.18 -6.14
N LYS A 7 -5.74 -39.50 -5.20
CA LYS A 7 -7.21 -39.30 -5.35
C LYS A 7 -7.61 -37.82 -5.47
N ARG A 8 -6.97 -36.92 -4.72
CA ARG A 8 -7.21 -35.47 -4.80
C ARG A 8 -6.67 -34.86 -6.10
N TRP A 9 -5.59 -35.41 -6.66
CA TRP A 9 -5.05 -35.03 -7.96
C TRP A 9 -6.01 -35.43 -9.09
N ILE A 10 -6.52 -36.67 -9.12
CA ILE A 10 -7.48 -37.15 -10.12
C ILE A 10 -8.78 -36.30 -10.13
N ARG A 11 -9.23 -35.82 -8.96
CA ARG A 11 -10.45 -35.00 -8.83
C ARG A 11 -10.29 -33.55 -9.32
N ASN A 12 -9.10 -32.95 -9.18
CA ASN A 12 -8.80 -31.63 -9.76
C ASN A 12 -8.44 -31.73 -11.26
N PHE A 13 -8.04 -32.92 -11.70
CA PHE A 13 -7.70 -33.24 -13.09
C PHE A 13 -8.94 -33.23 -14.00
N THR A 14 -10.09 -33.70 -13.52
CA THR A 14 -11.34 -33.78 -14.29
C THR A 14 -11.99 -32.41 -14.56
N THR A 15 -11.84 -31.42 -13.68
CA THR A 15 -12.49 -30.11 -13.83
C THR A 15 -11.81 -29.19 -14.86
N ARG A 16 -10.49 -29.30 -15.05
CA ARG A 16 -9.74 -28.49 -16.05
C ARG A 16 -9.78 -29.08 -17.46
N LEU A 17 -10.29 -30.29 -17.63
CA LEU A 17 -10.39 -30.98 -18.93
C LEU A 17 -11.56 -30.50 -19.80
N PHE A 18 -12.43 -29.59 -19.33
CA PHE A 18 -13.62 -29.18 -20.10
C PHE A 18 -13.38 -28.07 -21.14
N ILE A 19 -12.19 -27.46 -21.21
CA ILE A 19 -11.94 -26.25 -22.03
C ILE A 19 -10.95 -26.45 -23.20
N LEU A 20 -10.32 -27.62 -23.37
CA LEU A 20 -9.31 -27.81 -24.44
C LEU A 20 -9.62 -28.99 -25.37
N SER A 21 -9.63 -28.70 -26.68
CA SER A 21 -9.83 -29.65 -27.78
C SER A 21 -8.67 -30.66 -27.91
N GLY A 22 -8.99 -31.86 -28.43
CA GLY A 22 -8.25 -33.11 -28.23
C GLY A 22 -6.76 -33.17 -28.58
N LYS A 23 -6.22 -32.28 -29.44
CA LYS A 23 -4.78 -32.25 -29.77
C LYS A 23 -3.91 -31.51 -28.75
N TYR A 24 -4.45 -30.50 -28.06
CA TYR A 24 -3.66 -29.69 -27.10
C TYR A 24 -3.56 -30.31 -25.70
N LYS A 25 -4.49 -31.20 -25.34
CA LYS A 25 -4.44 -31.97 -24.08
C LYS A 25 -3.24 -32.90 -24.00
N LEU A 26 -2.97 -33.66 -25.06
CA LEU A 26 -1.90 -34.66 -25.07
C LEU A 26 -0.51 -33.99 -25.03
N LEU A 27 -0.36 -32.88 -25.76
CA LEU A 27 0.89 -32.10 -25.78
C LEU A 27 1.17 -31.46 -24.42
N PHE A 28 0.15 -30.88 -23.76
CA PHE A 28 0.29 -30.33 -22.42
C PHE A 28 0.59 -31.42 -21.39
N TYR A 29 -0.07 -32.58 -21.48
CA TYR A 29 0.20 -33.74 -20.62
C TYR A 29 1.66 -34.21 -20.72
N ILE A 30 2.16 -34.36 -21.94
CA ILE A 30 3.55 -34.75 -22.21
C ILE A 30 4.53 -33.68 -21.72
N LEU A 31 4.26 -32.39 -21.94
CA LEU A 31 5.12 -31.29 -21.49
C LEU A 31 5.18 -31.17 -19.96
N GLU A 32 4.07 -31.43 -19.27
CA GLU A 32 4.00 -31.34 -17.82
C GLU A 32 4.58 -32.59 -17.14
N LEU A 33 4.37 -33.79 -17.73
CA LEU A 33 5.05 -35.01 -17.31
C LEU A 33 6.56 -34.90 -17.53
N THR A 34 7.01 -34.45 -18.70
CA THR A 34 8.45 -34.30 -19.01
C THR A 34 9.11 -33.23 -18.14
N LYS A 35 8.45 -32.10 -17.84
CA LYS A 35 8.96 -31.12 -16.86
C LYS A 35 9.09 -31.71 -15.45
N ASN A 36 8.13 -32.51 -15.01
CA ASN A 36 8.15 -33.12 -13.68
C ASN A 36 9.15 -34.28 -13.57
N ILE A 37 9.29 -35.09 -14.63
CA ILE A 37 10.30 -36.14 -14.75
C ILE A 37 11.70 -35.52 -14.83
N ALA A 38 11.91 -34.47 -15.63
CA ALA A 38 13.17 -33.74 -15.67
C ALA A 38 13.53 -33.12 -14.32
N LYS A 39 12.57 -32.49 -13.62
CA LYS A 39 12.78 -31.99 -12.23
C LYS A 39 13.13 -33.12 -11.25
N PHE A 40 12.54 -34.30 -11.43
CA PHE A 40 12.84 -35.48 -10.61
C PHE A 40 14.27 -35.99 -10.85
N PHE A 41 14.68 -36.17 -12.11
CA PHE A 41 16.04 -36.60 -12.46
C PHE A 41 17.12 -35.57 -12.09
N TRP A 42 16.82 -34.26 -12.15
CA TRP A 42 17.76 -33.21 -11.69
C TRP A 42 17.94 -33.18 -10.16
N ARG A 43 16.97 -33.71 -9.40
CA ARG A 43 17.03 -33.81 -7.94
C ARG A 43 17.82 -35.03 -7.44
N ILE A 44 17.94 -36.09 -8.23
CA ILE A 44 18.65 -37.33 -7.85
C ILE A 44 20.14 -37.05 -7.56
N PRO A 45 20.92 -36.35 -8.42
CA PRO A 45 22.31 -36.02 -8.11
C PRO A 45 22.47 -35.15 -6.86
N LYS A 46 21.55 -34.19 -6.64
CA LYS A 46 21.57 -33.33 -5.44
C LYS A 46 21.27 -34.11 -4.17
N TYR A 47 20.31 -35.03 -4.21
CA TYR A 47 19.96 -35.88 -3.07
C TYR A 47 21.12 -36.82 -2.73
N ILE A 48 21.70 -37.50 -3.72
CA ILE A 48 22.85 -38.39 -3.52
C ILE A 48 24.04 -37.60 -2.97
N LYS A 49 24.36 -36.45 -3.57
CA LYS A 49 25.43 -35.55 -3.08
C LYS A 49 25.20 -35.13 -1.63
N ARG A 50 23.98 -34.70 -1.28
CA ARG A 50 23.63 -34.33 0.10
C ARG A 50 23.79 -35.52 1.05
N THR A 51 23.32 -36.71 0.69
CA THR A 51 23.44 -37.91 1.53
C THR A 51 24.90 -38.29 1.74
N LEU A 52 25.74 -38.23 0.70
CA LEU A 52 27.19 -38.46 0.83
C LEU A 52 27.85 -37.43 1.75
N LEU A 53 27.51 -36.14 1.57
CA LEU A 53 28.00 -35.08 2.45
C LEU A 53 27.54 -35.30 3.90
N ALA A 54 26.28 -35.69 4.13
CA ALA A 54 25.77 -35.97 5.46
C ALA A 54 26.52 -37.12 6.15
N LEU A 55 26.79 -38.21 5.44
CA LEU A 55 27.61 -39.31 5.95
C LEU A 55 29.04 -38.86 6.26
N GLN A 56 29.61 -37.98 5.42
CA GLN A 56 30.93 -37.40 5.68
C GLN A 56 30.91 -36.50 6.93
N ARG A 57 29.89 -35.65 7.09
CA ARG A 57 29.73 -34.79 8.28
C ARG A 57 29.53 -35.60 9.54
N ASP A 58 28.73 -36.67 9.49
CA ASP A 58 28.52 -37.56 10.63
C ASP A 58 29.83 -38.19 11.13
N LYS A 59 30.76 -38.53 10.23
CA LYS A 59 32.09 -39.03 10.61
C LYS A 59 33.02 -37.95 11.16
N GLN A 60 32.80 -36.69 10.78
CA GLN A 60 33.64 -35.56 11.18
C GLN A 60 33.13 -34.85 12.45
N ARG A 61 31.86 -35.04 12.82
CA ARG A 61 31.23 -34.39 13.97
C ARG A 61 31.93 -34.80 15.26
N ARG A 62 32.33 -33.81 16.06
CA ARG A 62 32.99 -33.98 17.35
C ARG A 62 32.46 -32.92 18.30
N ASN A 63 31.24 -33.13 18.76
CA ASN A 63 30.51 -32.14 19.57
C ASN A 63 30.35 -32.54 21.04
N ASN A 64 30.97 -33.64 21.46
CA ASN A 64 31.02 -34.06 22.86
C ASN A 64 32.24 -33.42 23.52
N TYR A 65 32.01 -32.38 24.33
CA TYR A 65 33.05 -31.59 24.96
C TYR A 65 33.06 -31.78 26.48
N SER A 66 34.25 -31.73 27.10
CA SER A 66 34.40 -31.80 28.56
C SER A 66 34.07 -30.46 29.26
N ASP A 67 34.27 -29.33 28.58
CA ASP A 67 33.92 -28.00 29.08
C ASP A 67 32.67 -27.48 28.36
N ILE A 68 31.54 -27.58 29.06
CA ILE A 68 30.22 -27.20 28.56
C ILE A 68 30.08 -25.67 28.51
N LYS A 69 30.89 -24.90 29.25
CA LYS A 69 30.80 -23.43 29.32
C LYS A 69 31.71 -22.71 28.31
N ASN A 70 32.54 -23.43 27.55
CA ASN A 70 33.38 -22.86 26.48
C ASN A 70 32.55 -22.41 25.25
N ARG A 71 31.70 -21.39 25.46
CA ARG A 71 30.81 -20.80 24.46
C ARG A 71 31.15 -19.33 24.25
N TYR A 72 31.07 -18.89 23.00
CA TYR A 72 31.16 -17.48 22.63
C TYR A 72 29.77 -16.94 22.32
N LEU A 73 29.39 -15.84 22.96
CA LEU A 73 28.10 -15.18 22.71
C LEU A 73 28.29 -13.95 21.84
N ILE A 74 27.48 -13.84 20.78
CA ILE A 74 27.22 -12.58 20.08
C ILE A 74 25.75 -12.21 20.33
N TYR A 75 25.56 -11.16 21.13
CA TYR A 75 24.25 -10.62 21.48
C TYR A 75 24.00 -9.30 20.74
N THR A 76 22.97 -9.22 19.91
CA THR A 76 22.66 -8.02 19.11
C THR A 76 21.51 -7.24 19.74
N ILE A 77 21.71 -5.94 19.92
CA ILE A 77 20.73 -5.03 20.55
C ILE A 77 20.38 -3.90 19.58
N TYR A 78 19.10 -3.56 19.50
CA TYR A 78 18.61 -2.32 18.92
C TYR A 78 17.69 -1.62 19.92
N GLU A 79 17.98 -0.37 20.28
CA GLU A 79 17.14 0.43 21.16
C GLU A 79 16.65 1.70 20.45
N HIS A 80 15.36 1.96 20.58
CA HIS A 80 14.71 3.14 20.03
C HIS A 80 14.22 4.10 21.12
N GLN A 81 14.14 3.63 22.36
CA GLN A 81 13.78 4.45 23.52
C GLN A 81 14.99 5.25 24.01
N SER A 82 14.73 6.23 24.89
CA SER A 82 15.76 7.08 25.48
C SER A 82 16.72 6.33 26.43
N SER A 83 16.34 5.14 26.87
CA SER A 83 17.12 4.26 27.74
C SER A 83 16.91 2.81 27.35
N LEU A 84 17.91 1.97 27.63
CA LEU A 84 17.86 0.54 27.38
C LEU A 84 16.79 -0.17 28.23
N GLN A 85 15.91 -0.92 27.57
CA GLN A 85 14.86 -1.69 28.26
C GLN A 85 15.43 -2.85 29.08
N ASP A 86 14.89 -3.05 30.29
CA ASP A 86 15.42 -4.02 31.27
C ASP A 86 15.38 -5.48 30.82
N TYR A 87 14.36 -5.87 30.04
CA TYR A 87 14.24 -7.26 29.57
C TYR A 87 15.44 -7.70 28.74
N LYS A 88 16.08 -6.78 28.02
CA LYS A 88 17.28 -7.04 27.19
C LYS A 88 18.49 -7.35 28.08
N VAL A 89 18.61 -6.64 29.20
CA VAL A 89 19.70 -6.83 30.15
C VAL A 89 19.51 -8.11 30.96
N ILE A 90 18.29 -8.42 31.39
CA ILE A 90 17.97 -9.69 32.07
C ILE A 90 18.32 -10.87 31.15
N PHE A 91 17.96 -10.77 29.87
CA PHE A 91 18.26 -11.84 28.91
C PHE A 91 19.77 -11.99 28.68
N LEU A 92 20.48 -10.87 28.50
CA LEU A 92 21.94 -10.87 28.37
C LEU A 92 22.63 -11.46 29.59
N GLU A 93 22.21 -11.11 30.80
CA GLU A 93 22.78 -11.64 32.04
C GLU A 93 22.68 -13.17 32.09
N ALA A 94 21.51 -13.73 31.77
CA ALA A 94 21.30 -15.17 31.74
C ALA A 94 22.17 -15.87 30.68
N LEU A 95 22.34 -15.26 29.51
CA LEU A 95 23.21 -15.76 28.45
C LEU A 95 24.70 -15.67 28.81
N ALA A 96 25.10 -14.61 29.51
CA ALA A 96 26.48 -14.40 29.95
C ALA A 96 26.88 -15.46 30.99
N LYS A 97 25.99 -15.88 31.89
CA LYS A 97 26.25 -16.95 32.89
C LYS A 97 26.63 -18.30 32.28
N ILE A 98 26.18 -18.54 31.04
CA ILE A 98 26.42 -19.81 30.32
C ILE A 98 27.49 -19.68 29.22
N SER A 99 28.15 -18.52 29.12
CA SER A 99 29.13 -18.18 28.10
C SER A 99 30.47 -17.83 28.73
N ARG A 100 31.58 -18.20 28.08
CA ARG A 100 32.92 -17.83 28.54
C ARG A 100 33.23 -16.38 28.19
N ASP A 101 32.90 -16.00 26.97
CA ASP A 101 33.20 -14.69 26.39
C ASP A 101 31.96 -14.15 25.67
N VAL A 102 31.74 -12.84 25.80
CA VAL A 102 30.53 -12.16 25.34
C VAL A 102 30.89 -10.92 24.53
N LEU A 103 30.35 -10.84 23.31
CA LEU A 103 30.37 -9.66 22.46
C LEU A 103 28.94 -9.13 22.30
N ILE A 104 28.74 -7.87 22.68
CA ILE A 104 27.47 -7.17 22.60
C ILE A 104 27.55 -6.19 21.44
N VAL A 105 26.76 -6.41 20.39
CA VAL A 105 26.73 -5.58 19.19
C VAL A 105 25.49 -4.68 19.24
N VAL A 106 25.72 -3.38 19.42
CA VAL A 106 24.66 -2.37 19.48
C VAL A 106 24.45 -1.78 18.08
N ASN A 107 23.28 -2.02 17.48
CA ASN A 107 22.85 -1.37 16.26
C ASN A 107 22.31 0.03 16.61
N GLY A 108 23.13 1.05 16.42
CA GLY A 108 22.84 2.43 16.80
C GLY A 108 23.73 2.91 17.94
N LYS A 109 23.21 3.88 18.71
CA LYS A 109 23.91 4.50 19.84
C LYS A 109 23.09 4.35 21.11
N LEU A 110 23.78 4.16 22.23
CA LEU A 110 23.16 4.14 23.55
C LEU A 110 23.74 5.23 24.45
N PRO A 111 22.99 5.70 25.46
CA PRO A 111 23.55 6.52 26.53
C PRO A 111 24.75 5.83 27.21
N GLN A 112 25.74 6.60 27.65
CA GLN A 112 26.94 6.05 28.28
C GLN A 112 26.64 5.21 29.52
N ALA A 113 25.59 5.55 30.26
CA ALA A 113 25.14 4.77 31.41
C ALA A 113 24.71 3.34 31.01
N ASP A 114 24.01 3.19 29.89
CA ASP A 114 23.57 1.90 29.36
C ASP A 114 24.75 1.11 28.77
N ILE A 115 25.70 1.78 28.10
CA ILE A 115 26.95 1.16 27.67
C ILE A 115 27.72 0.59 28.87
N ASN A 116 27.83 1.36 29.96
CA ASN A 116 28.50 0.91 31.18
C ASN A 116 27.76 -0.26 31.84
N ARG A 117 26.43 -0.28 31.78
CA ARG A 117 25.60 -1.39 32.26
C ARG A 117 25.86 -2.66 31.45
N LEU A 118 25.91 -2.56 30.12
CA LEU A 118 26.20 -3.67 29.21
C LEU A 118 27.64 -4.20 29.35
N ALA A 119 28.60 -3.30 29.57
CA ALA A 119 30.03 -3.64 29.67
C ALA A 119 30.37 -4.54 30.87
N GLN A 120 29.46 -4.68 31.85
CA GLN A 120 29.61 -5.61 32.97
C GLN A 120 29.53 -7.07 32.53
N PHE A 121 28.88 -7.36 31.39
CA PHE A 121 28.65 -8.72 30.90
C PHE A 121 29.59 -9.12 29.76
N GLY A 122 30.21 -8.16 29.08
CA GLY A 122 31.04 -8.44 27.92
C GLY A 122 31.56 -7.19 27.19
N LYS A 123 32.22 -7.41 26.06
CA LYS A 123 32.73 -6.31 25.21
C LYS A 123 31.58 -5.69 24.43
N VAL A 124 31.41 -4.38 24.53
CA VAL A 124 30.39 -3.63 23.79
C VAL A 124 30.98 -3.06 22.50
N LEU A 125 30.27 -3.22 21.39
CA LEU A 125 30.63 -2.73 20.06
C LEU A 125 29.43 -2.02 19.44
N GLU A 126 29.50 -0.71 19.29
CA GLU A 126 28.50 0.07 18.56
C GLU A 126 28.76 0.04 17.06
N ARG A 127 27.69 0.06 16.27
CA ARG A 127 27.73 0.19 14.81
C ARG A 127 26.51 0.97 14.31
N ASP A 128 26.55 1.41 13.06
CA ASP A 128 25.39 2.02 12.42
C ASP A 128 24.22 1.04 12.31
N ASN A 129 23.00 1.54 12.45
CA ASN A 129 21.77 0.76 12.36
C ASN A 129 21.41 0.43 10.90
N GLU A 130 22.29 -0.31 10.23
CA GLU A 130 22.13 -0.75 8.85
C GLU A 130 22.16 -2.26 8.74
N GLY A 131 21.25 -2.80 7.93
CA GLY A 131 21.22 -4.21 7.57
C GLY A 131 20.60 -5.16 8.60
N TYR A 132 19.90 -4.63 9.62
CA TYR A 132 19.21 -5.36 10.69
C TYR A 132 20.14 -6.29 11.51
N ASP A 133 19.57 -7.16 12.34
CA ASP A 133 20.32 -8.06 13.23
C ASP A 133 21.28 -8.99 12.47
N VAL A 134 20.92 -9.39 11.25
CA VAL A 134 21.79 -10.21 10.40
C VAL A 134 23.13 -9.51 10.09
N ALA A 135 23.10 -8.20 9.82
CA ALA A 135 24.32 -7.44 9.61
C ALA A 135 25.11 -7.26 10.92
N ALA A 136 24.43 -7.21 12.07
CA ALA A 136 25.07 -7.14 13.39
C ALA A 136 25.77 -8.46 13.74
N PHE A 137 25.12 -9.61 13.50
CA PHE A 137 25.75 -10.93 13.62
C PHE A 137 26.95 -11.05 12.69
N ARG A 138 26.80 -10.66 11.43
CA ARG A 138 27.91 -10.64 10.46
C ARG A 138 29.08 -9.80 10.98
N HIS A 139 28.81 -8.59 11.46
CA HIS A 139 29.82 -7.69 11.99
C HIS A 139 30.54 -8.33 13.19
N GLY A 140 29.80 -8.90 14.15
CA GLY A 140 30.38 -9.57 15.30
C GLY A 140 31.25 -10.79 14.94
N ILE A 141 30.82 -11.59 13.95
CA ILE A 141 31.58 -12.77 13.48
C ILE A 141 32.88 -12.33 12.80
N ILE A 142 32.82 -11.34 11.91
CA ILE A 142 33.99 -10.82 11.20
C ILE A 142 34.96 -10.14 12.19
N HIS A 143 34.44 -9.34 13.11
CA HIS A 143 35.22 -8.64 14.14
C HIS A 143 35.95 -9.59 15.07
N THR A 144 35.28 -10.66 15.52
CA THR A 144 35.91 -11.67 16.37
C THR A 144 36.95 -12.47 15.59
N GLY A 145 36.66 -12.76 14.32
CA GLY A 145 37.55 -13.48 13.43
C GLY A 145 37.49 -15.00 13.61
N LYS A 146 37.74 -15.70 12.51
CA LYS A 146 37.69 -17.16 12.41
C LYS A 146 38.60 -17.85 13.41
N GLU A 147 39.87 -17.43 13.50
CA GLU A 147 40.87 -18.11 14.33
C GLU A 147 40.50 -18.09 15.81
N ALA A 148 39.88 -17.01 16.29
CA ALA A 148 39.37 -16.91 17.65
C ALA A 148 38.10 -17.76 17.83
N LEU A 149 37.12 -17.65 16.93
CA LEU A 149 35.85 -18.39 17.02
C LEU A 149 36.03 -19.91 17.00
N GLN A 150 37.05 -20.43 16.29
CA GLN A 150 37.35 -21.86 16.24
C GLN A 150 37.92 -22.44 17.55
N GLN A 151 38.28 -21.61 18.52
CA GLN A 151 38.74 -22.03 19.85
C GLN A 151 37.57 -22.37 20.80
N TYR A 152 36.35 -21.99 20.44
CA TYR A 152 35.15 -22.24 21.23
C TYR A 152 34.46 -23.53 20.79
N ASN A 153 33.77 -24.15 21.74
CA ASN A 153 32.95 -25.32 21.47
C ASN A 153 31.65 -24.92 20.76
N GLN A 154 31.08 -23.76 21.12
CA GLN A 154 29.84 -23.26 20.55
C GLN A 154 29.90 -21.74 20.33
N LEU A 155 29.19 -21.27 19.31
CA LEU A 155 28.89 -19.86 19.08
C LEU A 155 27.38 -19.67 19.21
N ILE A 156 26.97 -18.78 20.09
CA ILE A 156 25.56 -18.42 20.30
C ILE A 156 25.30 -17.08 19.62
N LEU A 157 24.35 -17.07 18.69
CA LEU A 157 23.86 -15.86 18.01
C LEU A 157 22.45 -15.56 18.54
N VAL A 158 22.29 -14.44 19.25
CA VAL A 158 21.00 -14.06 19.85
C VAL A 158 20.71 -12.58 19.59
N ASN A 159 19.46 -12.25 19.25
CA ASN A 159 18.99 -10.87 19.19
C ASN A 159 18.00 -10.55 20.32
N ASP A 160 17.69 -9.28 20.48
CA ASP A 160 16.85 -8.74 21.54
C ASP A 160 15.34 -8.75 21.23
N THR A 161 14.91 -9.51 20.23
CA THR A 161 13.49 -9.54 19.82
C THR A 161 12.59 -10.45 20.67
N ASN A 162 13.13 -11.03 21.74
CA ASN A 162 12.41 -11.89 22.68
C ASN A 162 12.65 -11.48 24.12
N ILE A 163 11.67 -11.78 24.96
CA ILE A 163 11.64 -11.57 26.40
C ILE A 163 11.86 -12.92 27.07
N GLY A 164 12.64 -12.90 28.16
CA GLY A 164 12.98 -14.07 28.96
C GLY A 164 14.42 -13.98 29.47
N PRO A 165 15.01 -15.10 29.92
CA PRO A 165 14.42 -16.43 29.87
C PRO A 165 13.42 -16.67 31.01
N PHE A 166 12.37 -17.47 30.75
CA PHE A 166 11.38 -17.92 31.72
C PHE A 166 11.71 -19.32 32.30
N ARG A 167 12.85 -19.89 31.89
CA ARG A 167 13.42 -21.16 32.35
C ARG A 167 14.94 -21.04 32.42
N ASP A 168 15.58 -21.86 33.24
CA ASP A 168 17.04 -21.91 33.30
C ASP A 168 17.65 -22.31 31.94
N LEU A 169 18.61 -21.52 31.44
CA LEU A 169 19.22 -21.79 30.14
C LEU A 169 20.23 -22.94 30.18
N GLU A 170 20.88 -23.23 31.31
CA GLU A 170 21.73 -24.42 31.42
C GLU A 170 20.90 -25.69 31.26
N GLU A 171 19.71 -25.75 31.87
CA GLU A 171 18.75 -26.85 31.66
C GLU A 171 18.35 -26.98 30.19
N VAL A 172 17.97 -25.87 29.55
CA VAL A 172 17.60 -25.86 28.12
C VAL A 172 18.72 -26.40 27.24
N PHE A 173 19.98 -25.99 27.49
CA PHE A 173 21.12 -26.51 26.74
C PHE A 173 21.38 -28.00 26.99
N SER A 174 21.03 -28.52 28.17
CA SER A 174 21.19 -29.94 28.52
C SER A 174 20.13 -30.85 27.87
N GLU A 175 18.92 -30.32 27.60
CA GLU A 175 17.83 -31.06 26.93
C GLU A 175 18.12 -31.30 25.44
N VAL A 176 18.89 -30.42 24.81
CA VAL A 176 19.24 -30.54 23.40
C VAL A 176 20.36 -31.55 23.22
N ASN A 177 20.13 -32.57 22.40
CA ASN A 177 21.17 -33.55 22.03
C ASN A 177 22.19 -32.94 21.05
N SER A 178 23.00 -32.03 21.57
CA SER A 178 24.00 -31.22 20.87
C SER A 178 25.00 -32.07 20.10
N ASP A 179 25.34 -33.25 20.64
CA ASP A 179 26.30 -34.20 20.06
C ASP A 179 25.91 -34.69 18.65
N GLN A 180 24.63 -34.66 18.32
CA GLN A 180 24.09 -35.16 17.05
C GLN A 180 23.76 -34.04 16.03
N LEU A 181 23.89 -32.78 16.43
CA LEU A 181 23.52 -31.61 15.64
C LEU A 181 24.76 -30.81 15.26
N ASP A 182 24.67 -30.03 14.19
CA ASP A 182 25.74 -29.11 13.78
C ASP A 182 25.38 -27.64 14.09
N PHE A 183 24.08 -27.37 14.27
CA PHE A 183 23.54 -26.12 14.79
C PHE A 183 22.08 -26.35 15.21
N TRP A 184 21.56 -25.54 16.12
CA TRP A 184 20.17 -25.65 16.59
C TRP A 184 19.63 -24.28 17.02
N GLY A 185 18.34 -24.22 17.33
CA GLY A 185 17.71 -22.99 17.84
C GLY A 185 16.51 -23.29 18.73
N ILE A 186 15.86 -22.25 19.24
CA ILE A 186 14.71 -22.42 20.15
C ILE A 186 13.47 -22.88 19.39
N SER A 187 13.17 -22.27 18.24
CA SER A 187 11.94 -22.55 17.51
C SER A 187 12.15 -22.64 16.00
N MET A 188 11.30 -23.43 15.35
CA MET A 188 11.25 -23.53 13.90
C MET A 188 10.24 -22.52 13.32
N GLY A 189 10.42 -22.12 12.06
CA GLY A 189 9.46 -21.36 11.25
C GLY A 189 8.69 -22.23 10.25
N GLU A 190 7.50 -21.77 9.85
CA GLU A 190 6.64 -22.46 8.88
C GLU A 190 7.17 -22.42 7.44
N GLU A 191 6.77 -23.41 6.63
CA GLU A 191 6.90 -23.33 5.17
C GLU A 191 5.84 -22.40 4.59
N GLN A 192 6.24 -21.46 3.73
CA GLN A 192 5.35 -20.43 3.20
C GLN A 192 5.70 -20.09 1.75
N LEU A 193 4.79 -19.42 1.05
CA LEU A 193 5.13 -18.74 -0.20
C LEU A 193 6.14 -17.63 0.10
N ASP A 194 7.07 -17.40 -0.84
CA ASP A 194 8.03 -16.32 -0.69
C ASP A 194 7.37 -14.96 -0.92
N PHE A 195 6.98 -14.30 0.19
CA PHE A 195 6.48 -12.94 0.16
C PHE A 195 7.60 -11.90 0.08
N THR A 196 8.87 -12.30 0.28
CA THR A 196 10.01 -11.38 0.25
C THR A 196 10.47 -11.08 -1.16
N GLY A 197 10.30 -12.04 -2.08
CA GLY A 197 10.80 -11.98 -3.46
C GLY A 197 12.32 -12.18 -3.58
N TYR A 198 13.04 -12.40 -2.48
CA TYR A 198 14.51 -12.53 -2.45
C TYR A 198 14.99 -13.94 -2.09
N ASN A 199 14.09 -14.86 -1.73
CA ASN A 199 14.51 -16.18 -1.27
C ASN A 199 15.02 -17.03 -2.44
N PRO A 200 16.28 -17.53 -2.41
CA PRO A 200 16.88 -18.28 -3.51
C PRO A 200 16.19 -19.62 -3.80
N TYR A 201 15.34 -20.11 -2.89
CA TYR A 201 14.56 -21.33 -3.07
C TYR A 201 13.20 -21.08 -3.76
N GLY A 202 12.82 -19.81 -3.99
CA GLY A 202 11.52 -19.41 -4.55
C GLY A 202 10.32 -19.71 -3.65
N LYS A 203 10.58 -20.08 -2.40
CA LYS A 203 9.62 -20.30 -1.30
C LYS A 203 10.37 -20.16 0.03
N ILE A 204 9.66 -19.92 1.12
CA ILE A 204 10.24 -19.99 2.46
C ILE A 204 10.23 -21.47 2.90
N PRO A 205 11.41 -22.12 3.06
CA PRO A 205 11.49 -23.48 3.58
C PRO A 205 11.26 -23.49 5.09
N LYS A 206 11.06 -24.68 5.66
CA LYS A 206 11.15 -24.89 7.11
C LYS A 206 12.56 -24.50 7.54
N HIS A 207 12.68 -23.61 8.51
CA HIS A 207 13.94 -22.97 8.91
C HIS A 207 13.97 -22.70 10.41
N LEU A 208 15.17 -22.59 10.99
CA LEU A 208 15.32 -22.09 12.35
C LEU A 208 15.06 -20.59 12.38
N GLN A 209 14.38 -20.12 13.42
CA GLN A 209 14.24 -18.69 13.66
C GLN A 209 15.59 -18.08 14.06
N SER A 210 15.96 -16.97 13.43
CA SER A 210 17.28 -16.33 13.57
C SER A 210 17.52 -15.64 14.91
N TYR A 211 16.49 -15.44 15.73
CA TYR A 211 16.61 -14.73 16.99
C TYR A 211 17.45 -15.47 18.04
N PHE A 212 17.61 -16.78 17.89
CA PHE A 212 18.42 -17.63 18.77
C PHE A 212 18.92 -18.83 17.99
N VAL A 213 20.21 -18.84 17.68
CA VAL A 213 20.87 -19.93 16.96
C VAL A 213 22.17 -20.27 17.66
N VAL A 214 22.36 -21.55 17.97
CA VAL A 214 23.61 -22.10 18.48
C VAL A 214 24.31 -22.85 17.35
N ILE A 215 25.55 -22.49 17.08
CA ILE A 215 26.42 -23.12 16.10
C ILE A 215 27.40 -24.02 16.85
N GLU A 216 27.39 -25.31 16.53
CA GLU A 216 28.30 -26.29 17.13
C GLU A 216 29.70 -26.22 16.51
N ASN A 217 30.70 -26.76 17.22
CA ASN A 217 32.08 -26.80 16.76
C ASN A 217 32.22 -27.45 15.38
N SER A 218 31.42 -28.48 15.09
CA SER A 218 31.40 -29.14 13.78
C SER A 218 31.10 -28.20 12.60
N LEU A 219 30.24 -27.18 12.80
CA LEU A 219 29.98 -26.15 11.79
C LEU A 219 30.96 -24.98 11.92
N LEU A 220 31.39 -24.59 13.13
CA LEU A 220 32.39 -23.52 13.33
C LEU A 220 33.76 -23.83 12.70
N ARG A 221 34.13 -25.10 12.59
CA ARG A 221 35.37 -25.53 11.91
C ARG A 221 35.24 -25.60 10.39
N TYR A 222 34.04 -25.42 9.85
CA TYR A 222 33.83 -25.47 8.41
C TYR A 222 34.09 -24.11 7.77
N GLU A 223 35.06 -24.04 6.86
CA GLU A 223 35.39 -22.81 6.09
C GLU A 223 34.16 -22.16 5.44
N GLY A 224 33.25 -22.99 4.90
CA GLY A 224 32.06 -22.50 4.23
C GLY A 224 31.07 -21.78 5.16
N PHE A 225 31.24 -21.85 6.48
CA PHE A 225 30.52 -21.02 7.44
C PHE A 225 30.96 -19.55 7.34
N TYR A 226 32.27 -19.29 7.33
CA TYR A 226 32.80 -17.92 7.25
C TYR A 226 32.56 -17.32 5.88
N ASP A 227 32.78 -18.10 4.81
CA ASP A 227 32.41 -17.70 3.44
C ASP A 227 30.96 -17.23 3.32
N TYR A 228 30.04 -17.91 4.02
CA TYR A 228 28.63 -17.57 4.00
C TYR A 228 28.41 -16.15 4.55
N TRP A 229 29.00 -15.85 5.71
CA TRP A 229 28.88 -14.55 6.36
C TRP A 229 29.63 -13.45 5.60
N GLU A 230 30.81 -13.72 5.05
CA GLU A 230 31.56 -12.75 4.25
C GLU A 230 30.79 -12.31 3.01
N LYS A 231 30.19 -13.28 2.29
CA LYS A 231 29.42 -13.06 1.05
C LYS A 231 28.02 -12.51 1.30
N LEU A 232 27.49 -12.65 2.51
CA LEU A 232 26.19 -12.11 2.89
C LEU A 232 26.24 -10.59 2.87
N SER A 233 25.66 -9.99 1.83
CA SER A 233 25.65 -8.57 1.57
C SER A 233 24.25 -8.10 1.20
N ASP A 234 24.01 -6.79 1.29
CA ASP A 234 22.75 -6.15 0.90
C ASP A 234 21.53 -6.72 1.66
N THR A 235 21.53 -6.51 2.99
CA THR A 235 20.41 -6.85 3.90
C THR A 235 19.72 -5.59 4.44
N ASP A 236 19.81 -4.47 3.73
CA ASP A 236 19.34 -3.12 4.08
C ASP A 236 17.81 -2.96 4.18
N SER A 237 17.04 -4.02 3.94
CA SER A 237 15.59 -4.03 4.11
C SER A 237 15.13 -5.28 4.85
N ARG A 238 14.02 -5.17 5.58
CA ARG A 238 13.40 -6.31 6.29
C ARG A 238 13.20 -7.52 5.37
N ASN A 239 12.66 -7.29 4.17
CA ASN A 239 12.42 -8.37 3.21
C ASN A 239 13.73 -9.02 2.73
N LYS A 240 14.80 -8.24 2.52
CA LYS A 240 16.11 -8.78 2.15
C LYS A 240 16.74 -9.57 3.29
N ALA A 241 16.67 -9.09 4.53
CA ALA A 241 17.16 -9.82 5.71
C ALA A 241 16.46 -11.18 5.87
N ILE A 242 15.12 -11.19 5.81
CA ILE A 242 14.31 -12.42 5.88
C ILE A 242 14.62 -13.35 4.71
N GLY A 243 14.59 -12.82 3.48
CA GLY A 243 14.70 -13.60 2.25
C GLY A 243 16.09 -14.11 1.93
N LYS A 244 17.16 -13.39 2.31
CA LYS A 244 18.55 -13.79 2.03
C LYS A 244 19.21 -14.57 3.16
N HIS A 245 18.76 -14.39 4.42
CA HIS A 245 19.38 -15.02 5.58
C HIS A 245 18.41 -15.84 6.44
N GLU A 246 17.44 -15.22 7.11
CA GLU A 246 16.66 -15.88 8.18
C GLU A 246 15.99 -17.17 7.70
N THR A 247 15.41 -17.12 6.51
CA THR A 247 14.71 -18.26 5.89
C THR A 247 15.63 -19.14 5.04
N VAL A 248 16.93 -18.82 4.96
CA VAL A 248 17.91 -19.46 4.07
C VAL A 248 18.96 -20.24 4.85
N PHE A 249 19.46 -19.70 5.96
CA PHE A 249 20.61 -20.22 6.71
C PHE A 249 20.52 -21.72 6.98
N ALA A 250 19.44 -22.16 7.64
CA ALA A 250 19.27 -23.56 8.01
C ALA A 250 19.22 -24.48 6.78
N LYS A 251 18.49 -24.07 5.74
CA LYS A 251 18.36 -24.83 4.50
C LYS A 251 19.68 -24.89 3.71
N TYR A 252 20.46 -23.81 3.72
CA TYR A 252 21.74 -23.69 3.04
C TYR A 252 22.77 -24.70 3.56
N PHE A 253 22.90 -24.81 4.89
CA PHE A 253 23.81 -25.77 5.52
C PHE A 253 23.25 -27.20 5.49
N HIS A 254 21.93 -27.37 5.60
CA HIS A 254 21.31 -28.68 5.44
C HIS A 254 21.55 -29.28 4.05
N ASP A 255 21.48 -28.48 2.99
CA ASP A 255 21.80 -28.92 1.62
C ASP A 255 23.28 -29.33 1.46
N ARG A 256 24.14 -28.93 2.40
CA ARG A 256 25.57 -29.29 2.49
C ARG A 256 25.85 -30.44 3.47
N GLY A 257 24.81 -31.12 3.93
CA GLY A 257 24.91 -32.32 4.78
C GLY A 257 24.97 -32.05 6.27
N PHE A 258 24.80 -30.80 6.72
CA PHE A 258 24.75 -30.48 8.15
C PHE A 258 23.35 -30.78 8.74
N LYS A 259 23.33 -31.18 10.01
CA LYS A 259 22.12 -31.50 10.78
C LYS A 259 21.73 -30.33 11.68
N TYR A 260 20.44 -30.07 11.76
CA TYR A 260 19.90 -29.06 12.66
C TYR A 260 18.55 -29.46 13.21
N ASP A 261 18.21 -28.91 14.37
CA ASP A 261 16.91 -29.11 15.00
C ASP A 261 16.53 -27.89 15.85
N ALA A 262 15.29 -27.86 16.33
CA ALA A 262 14.82 -26.87 17.29
C ALA A 262 14.20 -27.54 18.52
N LEU A 263 14.28 -26.86 19.67
CA LEU A 263 13.58 -27.27 20.89
C LEU A 263 12.06 -27.34 20.63
N ILE A 264 11.50 -26.28 20.09
CA ILE A 264 10.09 -26.15 19.75
C ILE A 264 9.88 -26.35 18.25
N LYS A 265 9.16 -27.41 17.91
CA LYS A 265 8.87 -27.81 16.53
C LYS A 265 7.46 -27.48 16.08
N ASP A 266 6.58 -27.08 17.01
CA ASP A 266 5.27 -26.58 16.67
C ASP A 266 5.43 -25.24 15.96
N THR A 267 5.05 -25.23 14.70
CA THR A 267 5.16 -24.08 13.82
C THR A 267 3.80 -23.50 13.50
N LYS A 268 2.72 -24.25 13.79
CA LYS A 268 1.37 -24.00 13.28
C LYS A 268 0.81 -22.68 13.77
N ASP A 269 0.04 -22.02 12.91
CA ASP A 269 -0.69 -20.79 13.22
C ASP A 269 0.22 -19.68 13.76
N SER A 270 1.44 -19.58 13.22
CA SER A 270 2.42 -18.57 13.67
C SER A 270 2.60 -18.55 15.20
N ALA A 271 2.74 -19.74 15.80
CA ALA A 271 2.66 -19.95 17.26
C ALA A 271 3.47 -18.97 18.11
N LEU A 272 4.63 -18.49 17.64
CA LEU A 272 5.46 -17.50 18.35
C LEU A 272 4.77 -16.16 18.61
N TYR A 273 3.86 -15.75 17.72
CA TYR A 273 3.17 -14.47 17.79
C TYR A 273 1.77 -14.60 18.40
N ILE A 274 1.14 -15.76 18.22
CA ILE A 274 -0.26 -15.99 18.55
C ILE A 274 -0.43 -16.81 19.84
N HIS A 275 0.46 -17.76 20.09
CA HIS A 275 0.33 -18.76 21.14
C HIS A 275 1.49 -18.75 22.17
N PRO A 276 1.88 -17.58 22.70
CA PRO A 276 3.07 -17.48 23.56
C PRO A 276 2.95 -18.32 24.84
N LEU A 277 1.77 -18.39 25.48
CA LEU A 277 1.58 -19.18 26.70
C LEU A 277 1.66 -20.67 26.40
N LYS A 278 1.05 -21.12 25.30
CA LYS A 278 1.15 -22.51 24.85
C LYS A 278 2.62 -22.91 24.65
N LEU A 279 3.42 -22.05 24.03
CA LEU A 279 4.84 -22.32 23.79
C LEU A 279 5.65 -22.38 25.09
N LEU A 280 5.41 -21.47 26.04
CA LEU A 280 6.04 -21.54 27.37
C LEU A 280 5.73 -22.87 28.07
N LYS A 281 4.45 -23.29 28.08
CA LYS A 281 4.03 -24.57 28.66
C LYS A 281 4.61 -25.80 27.95
N GLN A 282 5.04 -25.66 26.69
CA GLN A 282 5.77 -26.69 25.94
C GLN A 282 7.28 -26.69 26.22
N GLY A 283 7.77 -25.82 27.10
CA GLY A 283 9.16 -25.72 27.49
C GLY A 283 9.96 -24.65 26.76
N CYS A 284 9.33 -23.80 25.93
CA CYS A 284 10.01 -22.66 25.32
C CYS A 284 10.51 -21.70 26.42
N PRO A 285 11.78 -21.29 26.44
CA PRO A 285 12.28 -20.38 27.47
C PRO A 285 11.97 -18.90 27.17
N LEU A 286 11.41 -18.58 26.01
CA LEU A 286 11.31 -17.21 25.50
C LEU A 286 9.91 -16.91 24.97
N VAL A 287 9.52 -15.63 25.08
CA VAL A 287 8.33 -15.07 24.45
C VAL A 287 8.74 -13.98 23.47
N LYS A 288 8.17 -13.97 22.25
CA LYS A 288 8.46 -12.94 21.27
C LYS A 288 7.95 -11.57 21.75
N TYR A 289 8.78 -10.53 21.70
CA TYR A 289 8.39 -9.17 22.12
C TYR A 289 7.10 -8.70 21.43
N SER A 290 7.01 -8.93 20.12
CA SER A 290 5.84 -8.55 19.32
C SER A 290 4.57 -9.37 19.61
N ALA A 291 4.64 -10.48 20.36
CA ALA A 291 3.44 -11.23 20.75
C ALA A 291 2.55 -10.39 21.68
N PHE A 292 3.15 -9.54 22.53
CA PHE A 292 2.45 -8.62 23.42
C PHE A 292 1.63 -7.56 22.69
N ARG A 293 1.86 -7.34 21.39
CA ARG A 293 1.00 -6.51 20.56
C ARG A 293 -0.43 -7.07 20.50
N ASN A 294 -0.61 -8.37 20.66
CA ASN A 294 -1.91 -9.02 20.60
C ASN A 294 -2.58 -9.05 21.98
N TYR A 295 -2.57 -7.96 22.73
CA TYR A 295 -2.94 -7.94 24.15
C TYR A 295 -4.43 -8.16 24.45
N ASP A 296 -5.31 -7.98 23.45
CA ASP A 296 -6.74 -8.23 23.56
C ASP A 296 -7.33 -8.74 22.23
N ARG A 297 -8.62 -9.07 22.26
CA ARG A 297 -9.37 -9.52 21.08
C ARG A 297 -9.46 -8.45 19.98
N GLU A 298 -9.41 -7.17 20.32
CA GLU A 298 -9.51 -6.09 19.34
C GLU A 298 -8.32 -6.10 18.37
N GLN A 299 -7.13 -6.44 18.84
CA GLN A 299 -5.95 -6.50 17.97
C GLN A 299 -6.14 -7.53 16.84
N TYR A 300 -6.75 -8.67 17.14
CA TYR A 300 -7.09 -9.69 16.15
C TYR A 300 -8.22 -9.28 15.22
N PHE A 301 -9.22 -8.56 15.74
CA PHE A 301 -10.33 -8.04 14.95
C PHE A 301 -9.84 -7.22 13.75
N TRP A 302 -8.87 -6.33 13.95
CA TRP A 302 -8.31 -5.51 12.87
C TRP A 302 -7.50 -6.30 11.83
N HIS A 303 -7.04 -7.50 12.19
CA HIS A 303 -6.43 -8.46 11.27
C HIS A 303 -7.46 -9.42 10.63
N GLY A 304 -8.76 -9.22 10.88
CA GLY A 304 -9.83 -10.08 10.36
C GLY A 304 -9.91 -11.45 11.03
N LEU A 305 -9.38 -11.56 12.25
CA LEU A 305 -9.35 -12.81 13.02
C LEU A 305 -10.31 -12.71 14.21
N GLU A 306 -11.22 -13.67 14.32
CA GLU A 306 -12.10 -13.80 15.48
C GLU A 306 -11.49 -14.77 16.50
N ARG A 307 -10.76 -14.23 17.49
CA ARG A 307 -10.11 -15.02 18.55
C ARG A 307 -9.84 -14.19 19.80
N GLU A 308 -9.76 -14.89 20.93
CA GLU A 308 -9.32 -14.32 22.21
C GLU A 308 -7.78 -14.26 22.27
N SER A 309 -7.27 -13.35 23.09
CA SER A 309 -5.83 -13.22 23.34
C SER A 309 -5.37 -14.15 24.45
N GLU A 310 -4.20 -14.79 24.26
CA GLU A 310 -3.49 -15.52 25.33
C GLU A 310 -2.70 -14.59 26.27
N ILE A 311 -2.57 -13.29 25.96
CA ILE A 311 -1.72 -12.37 26.74
C ILE A 311 -2.21 -12.19 28.18
N PRO A 312 -3.51 -12.07 28.50
CA PRO A 312 -3.97 -12.02 29.89
C PRO A 312 -3.56 -13.27 30.70
N ASP A 313 -3.79 -14.47 30.15
CA ASP A 313 -3.42 -15.73 30.80
C ASP A 313 -1.89 -15.90 30.89
N LEU A 314 -1.15 -15.39 29.90
CA LEU A 314 0.32 -15.36 29.91
C LEU A 314 0.84 -14.50 31.06
N MET A 315 0.27 -13.31 31.27
CA MET A 315 0.66 -12.42 32.36
C MET A 315 0.42 -13.08 33.72
N GLU A 316 -0.73 -13.74 33.91
CA GLU A 316 -1.03 -14.49 35.12
C GLU A 316 -0.04 -15.65 35.34
N TYR A 317 0.27 -16.40 34.29
CA TYR A 317 1.24 -17.49 34.34
C TYR A 317 2.63 -16.99 34.72
N ILE A 318 3.13 -15.92 34.10
CA ILE A 318 4.44 -15.33 34.42
C ILE A 318 4.49 -14.92 35.90
N ALA A 319 3.44 -14.26 36.39
CA ALA A 319 3.39 -13.76 37.77
C ALA A 319 3.32 -14.87 38.83
N LYS A 320 2.72 -16.03 38.52
CA LYS A 320 2.48 -17.10 39.49
C LYS A 320 3.46 -18.27 39.40
N GLU A 321 3.93 -18.57 38.20
CA GLU A 321 4.62 -19.82 37.88
C GLU A 321 6.08 -19.61 37.43
N THR A 322 6.56 -18.35 37.40
CA THR A 322 7.94 -18.04 37.01
C THR A 322 8.56 -17.02 37.97
N ASP A 323 9.89 -17.00 38.06
CA ASP A 323 10.64 -15.99 38.83
C ASP A 323 10.97 -14.74 38.00
N TYR A 324 10.39 -14.59 36.81
CA TYR A 324 10.67 -13.44 35.94
C TYR A 324 9.99 -12.17 36.47
N PRO A 325 10.69 -11.02 36.55
CA PRO A 325 10.10 -9.78 37.06
C PRO A 325 8.88 -9.33 36.25
N ILE A 326 7.69 -9.46 36.84
CA ILE A 326 6.42 -9.19 36.16
C ILE A 326 6.28 -7.71 35.78
N GLU A 327 6.93 -6.81 36.51
CA GLU A 327 6.93 -5.37 36.26
C GLU A 327 7.55 -5.04 34.90
N VAL A 328 8.59 -5.78 34.49
CA VAL A 328 9.27 -5.61 33.20
C VAL A 328 8.33 -5.98 32.05
N VAL A 329 7.59 -7.08 32.19
CA VAL A 329 6.62 -7.51 31.17
C VAL A 329 5.42 -6.56 31.17
N SER A 330 4.98 -6.11 32.34
CA SER A 330 3.88 -5.15 32.48
C SER A 330 4.20 -3.81 31.81
N SER A 331 5.44 -3.31 31.93
CA SER A 331 5.84 -2.07 31.25
C SER A 331 5.85 -2.21 29.73
N ILE A 332 6.21 -3.38 29.19
CA ILE A 332 6.15 -3.66 27.75
C ILE A 332 4.71 -3.68 27.27
N LEU A 333 3.83 -4.34 28.02
CA LEU A 333 2.41 -4.39 27.72
C LEU A 333 1.78 -3.00 27.75
N GLU A 334 2.15 -2.18 28.74
CA GLU A 334 1.69 -0.80 28.84
C GLU A 334 2.20 0.04 27.67
N ASP A 335 3.47 -0.07 27.26
CA ASP A 335 3.99 0.59 26.06
C ASP A 335 3.13 0.26 24.83
N PHE A 336 2.75 -1.00 24.63
CA PHE A 336 1.87 -1.37 23.52
C PHE A 336 0.47 -0.75 23.61
N LYS A 337 -0.08 -0.59 24.82
CA LYS A 337 -1.42 -0.02 25.04
C LYS A 337 -1.45 1.50 24.95
N THR A 338 -0.41 2.16 25.44
CA THR A 338 -0.33 3.62 25.53
C THR A 338 0.37 4.26 24.34
N ARG A 339 1.01 3.46 23.47
CA ARG A 339 1.62 3.97 22.24
C ARG A 339 0.56 4.68 21.41
N GLU A 340 0.63 6.01 21.39
CA GLU A 340 -0.23 6.84 20.57
C GLU A 340 -0.01 6.46 19.11
N ASN A 341 -1.02 5.81 18.53
CA ASN A 341 -1.06 5.64 17.09
C ASN A 341 -1.66 6.91 16.51
N GLN A 342 -0.87 7.61 15.69
CA GLN A 342 -1.30 8.82 15.02
C GLN A 342 -2.60 8.55 14.27
N SER A 343 -3.69 9.20 14.68
CA SER A 343 -4.96 9.09 13.97
C SER A 343 -4.87 9.81 12.62
N TYR A 344 -5.61 9.32 11.64
CA TYR A 344 -5.62 9.86 10.29
C TYR A 344 -7.00 9.79 9.63
N ILE A 345 -7.21 10.59 8.59
CA ILE A 345 -8.33 10.41 7.67
C ILE A 345 -7.92 9.39 6.62
N LEU A 346 -8.71 8.34 6.45
CA LEU A 346 -8.51 7.32 5.43
C LEU A 346 -9.34 7.65 4.20
N ILE A 347 -8.70 7.82 3.04
CA ILE A 347 -9.39 7.94 1.75
C ILE A 347 -9.10 6.68 0.93
N ILE A 348 -10.16 5.98 0.55
CA ILE A 348 -10.12 4.78 -0.29
C ILE A 348 -10.50 5.19 -1.72
N ASP A 349 -9.54 5.08 -2.65
CA ASP A 349 -9.76 5.34 -4.06
C ASP A 349 -10.36 4.10 -4.74
N GLY A 350 -11.64 4.15 -5.07
CA GLY A 350 -12.35 3.11 -5.81
C GLY A 350 -12.13 3.12 -7.32
N VAL A 351 -11.63 4.23 -7.87
CA VAL A 351 -11.29 4.37 -9.30
C VAL A 351 -9.86 3.88 -9.56
N GLU A 352 -9.00 3.95 -8.55
CA GLU A 352 -7.62 3.45 -8.59
C GLU A 352 -6.79 4.05 -9.72
N ASN A 353 -7.01 5.35 -10.01
CA ASN A 353 -6.36 6.10 -11.09
C ASN A 353 -6.58 5.52 -12.51
N ILE A 354 -7.58 4.64 -12.70
CA ILE A 354 -8.02 4.18 -14.04
C ILE A 354 -8.55 5.37 -14.86
N ILE A 355 -9.21 6.32 -14.19
CA ILE A 355 -9.65 7.60 -14.73
C ILE A 355 -8.89 8.69 -13.97
N PRO A 356 -7.72 9.15 -14.46
CA PRO A 356 -6.80 9.98 -13.66
C PRO A 356 -7.40 11.30 -13.15
N GLN A 357 -8.30 11.91 -13.92
CA GLN A 357 -8.98 13.13 -13.52
C GLN A 357 -9.89 12.94 -12.30
N CYS A 358 -10.53 11.78 -12.16
CA CYS A 358 -11.39 11.43 -11.04
C CYS A 358 -10.56 11.28 -9.75
N THR A 359 -9.52 10.45 -9.78
CA THR A 359 -8.58 10.29 -8.66
C THR A 359 -7.91 11.62 -8.30
N ARG A 360 -7.48 12.42 -9.28
CA ARG A 360 -6.86 13.73 -9.03
C ARG A 360 -7.78 14.66 -8.25
N TYR A 361 -8.96 14.96 -8.78
CA TYR A 361 -9.83 15.99 -8.18
C TYR A 361 -10.53 15.50 -6.91
N ARG A 362 -10.96 14.24 -6.86
CA ARG A 362 -11.75 13.74 -5.73
C ARG A 362 -10.94 13.10 -4.62
N VAL A 363 -9.76 12.54 -4.93
CA VAL A 363 -8.91 11.88 -3.93
C VAL A 363 -7.67 12.72 -3.61
N LEU A 364 -6.82 13.02 -4.59
CA LEU A 364 -5.50 13.61 -4.31
C LEU A 364 -5.59 15.08 -3.90
N ASN A 365 -6.34 15.90 -4.64
CA ASN A 365 -6.52 17.31 -4.32
C ASN A 365 -7.28 17.47 -2.99
N LYS A 366 -8.20 16.53 -2.70
CA LYS A 366 -8.88 16.47 -1.40
C LYS A 366 -7.93 16.14 -0.26
N ALA A 367 -7.08 15.13 -0.46
CA ALA A 367 -6.07 14.78 0.51
C ALA A 367 -5.11 15.94 0.75
N GLU A 368 -4.79 16.72 -0.28
CA GLU A 368 -4.03 17.98 -0.15
C GLU A 368 -4.80 19.01 0.70
N GLN A 369 -6.07 19.31 0.42
CA GLN A 369 -6.90 20.21 1.25
C GLN A 369 -6.94 19.81 2.73
N LEU A 370 -7.16 18.53 3.01
CA LEU A 370 -7.23 18.02 4.38
C LEU A 370 -5.86 18.09 5.09
N ARG A 371 -4.76 17.95 4.36
CA ARG A 371 -3.41 18.15 4.92
C ARG A 371 -3.12 19.63 5.20
N GLU A 372 -3.60 20.56 4.37
CA GLU A 372 -3.50 21.99 4.66
C GLU A 372 -4.27 22.39 5.92
N LEU A 373 -5.31 21.63 6.31
CA LEU A 373 -6.00 21.77 7.60
C LEU A 373 -5.23 21.21 8.80
N GLY A 374 -4.07 20.58 8.58
CA GLY A 374 -3.28 19.94 9.64
C GLY A 374 -3.67 18.49 9.93
N TYR A 375 -4.57 17.89 9.15
CA TYR A 375 -4.90 16.47 9.32
C TYR A 375 -3.86 15.56 8.67
N THR A 376 -3.59 14.43 9.33
CA THR A 376 -2.86 13.33 8.69
C THR A 376 -3.82 12.58 7.78
N VAL A 377 -3.43 12.37 6.51
CA VAL A 377 -4.29 11.74 5.51
C VAL A 377 -3.57 10.58 4.84
N ARG A 378 -4.20 9.41 4.88
CA ARG A 378 -3.76 8.19 4.21
C ARG A 378 -4.66 7.89 3.01
N VAL A 379 -4.06 7.70 1.85
CA VAL A 379 -4.77 7.32 0.61
C VAL A 379 -4.39 5.89 0.25
N ILE A 380 -5.38 5.06 -0.06
CA ILE A 380 -5.18 3.67 -0.45
C ILE A 380 -6.13 3.28 -1.59
N ASN A 381 -5.65 2.47 -2.53
CA ASN A 381 -6.51 1.91 -3.58
C ASN A 381 -7.43 0.84 -2.99
N ASN A 382 -8.67 0.78 -3.47
CA ASN A 382 -9.65 -0.21 -3.05
C ASN A 382 -9.16 -1.67 -3.21
N SER A 383 -8.36 -1.98 -4.23
CA SER A 383 -7.77 -3.32 -4.43
C SER A 383 -6.71 -3.72 -3.40
N LEU A 384 -6.15 -2.75 -2.66
CA LEU A 384 -5.09 -2.97 -1.67
C LEU A 384 -5.55 -2.80 -0.23
N VAL A 385 -6.76 -2.25 -0.01
CA VAL A 385 -7.24 -1.93 1.33
C VAL A 385 -7.46 -3.19 2.16
N GLN A 386 -7.03 -3.13 3.41
CA GLN A 386 -7.22 -4.15 4.42
C GLN A 386 -7.97 -3.57 5.62
N LEU A 387 -8.59 -4.43 6.42
CA LEU A 387 -9.35 -4.01 7.60
C LEU A 387 -8.49 -3.19 8.59
N GLN A 388 -7.22 -3.59 8.78
CA GLN A 388 -6.25 -2.88 9.62
C GLN A 388 -6.00 -1.44 9.19
N ASP A 389 -6.24 -1.08 7.93
CA ASP A 389 -6.04 0.29 7.44
C ASP A 389 -7.07 1.26 8.03
N ALA A 390 -8.20 0.74 8.52
CA ALA A 390 -9.21 1.50 9.24
C ALA A 390 -8.97 1.55 10.77
N GLN A 391 -7.95 0.84 11.31
CA GLN A 391 -7.74 0.68 12.76
C GLN A 391 -7.59 1.99 13.52
N PHE A 392 -6.89 2.97 12.94
CA PHE A 392 -6.66 4.29 13.56
C PHE A 392 -7.29 5.45 12.77
N ALA A 393 -8.14 5.12 11.79
CA ALA A 393 -8.83 6.12 11.01
C ALA A 393 -9.83 6.89 11.89
N SER A 394 -9.75 8.21 11.96
CA SER A 394 -10.79 9.03 12.59
C SER A 394 -12.03 9.14 11.70
N HIS A 395 -11.80 9.26 10.39
CA HIS A 395 -12.83 9.37 9.36
C HIS A 395 -12.45 8.46 8.18
N ILE A 396 -13.44 7.89 7.50
CA ILE A 396 -13.23 7.04 6.34
C ILE A 396 -14.01 7.60 5.15
N ILE A 397 -13.33 7.93 4.06
CA ILE A 397 -13.92 8.42 2.81
C ILE A 397 -13.73 7.35 1.75
N ILE A 398 -14.83 6.81 1.22
CA ILE A 398 -14.83 5.81 0.15
C ILE A 398 -15.24 6.52 -1.14
N TYR A 399 -14.28 6.79 -2.02
CA TYR A 399 -14.52 7.49 -3.26
C TYR A 399 -14.88 6.50 -4.39
N ARG A 400 -16.12 6.60 -4.90
CA ARG A 400 -16.63 5.90 -6.10
C ARG A 400 -16.19 4.43 -6.19
N ALA A 401 -16.21 3.72 -5.06
CA ALA A 401 -15.86 2.31 -5.01
C ALA A 401 -17.14 1.45 -5.10
N PRO A 402 -17.15 0.41 -5.95
CA PRO A 402 -18.29 -0.51 -6.01
C PRO A 402 -18.33 -1.34 -4.73
N PHE A 403 -19.54 -1.73 -4.31
CA PHE A 403 -19.72 -2.64 -3.18
C PHE A 403 -18.81 -3.88 -3.30
N ASN A 404 -18.10 -4.19 -2.22
CA ASN A 404 -17.39 -5.45 -2.03
C ASN A 404 -17.36 -5.84 -0.53
N ASP A 405 -17.02 -7.09 -0.25
CA ASP A 405 -17.06 -7.61 1.13
C ASP A 405 -16.04 -6.94 2.06
N MET A 406 -14.87 -6.54 1.56
CA MET A 406 -13.86 -5.85 2.37
C MET A 406 -14.36 -4.48 2.83
N LEU A 407 -14.90 -3.66 1.93
CA LEU A 407 -15.46 -2.36 2.28
C LEU A 407 -16.65 -2.47 3.22
N LYS A 408 -17.48 -3.52 3.07
CA LYS A 408 -18.57 -3.81 4.01
C LYS A 408 -18.04 -4.06 5.42
N GLU A 409 -16.98 -4.86 5.57
CA GLU A 409 -16.37 -5.11 6.88
C GLU A 409 -15.70 -3.87 7.45
N ILE A 410 -15.08 -3.02 6.61
CA ILE A 410 -14.55 -1.71 7.03
C ILE A 410 -15.67 -0.82 7.57
N CYS A 411 -16.82 -0.72 6.88
CA CYS A 411 -17.96 0.07 7.36
C CYS A 411 -18.48 -0.48 8.70
N ARG A 412 -18.64 -1.81 8.80
CA ARG A 412 -19.05 -2.45 10.05
C ARG A 412 -18.09 -2.15 11.20
N ALA A 413 -16.79 -2.25 10.96
CA ALA A 413 -15.76 -1.96 11.96
C ALA A 413 -15.77 -0.50 12.41
N ALA A 414 -15.94 0.42 11.46
CA ALA A 414 -16.06 1.84 11.75
C ALA A 414 -17.29 2.14 12.64
N HIS A 415 -18.44 1.54 12.33
CA HIS A 415 -19.66 1.71 13.12
C HIS A 415 -19.52 1.14 14.55
N ILE A 416 -18.89 -0.02 14.72
CA ILE A 416 -18.58 -0.59 16.05
C ILE A 416 -17.71 0.38 16.88
N LYS A 417 -16.86 1.15 16.20
CA LYS A 417 -15.94 2.12 16.81
C LYS A 417 -16.47 3.56 16.80
N ASN A 418 -17.73 3.76 16.43
CA ASN A 418 -18.36 5.08 16.31
C ASN A 418 -17.56 6.07 15.44
N ARG A 419 -17.01 5.60 14.32
CA ARG A 419 -16.26 6.42 13.36
C ARG A 419 -17.09 6.63 12.10
N PRO A 420 -17.21 7.87 11.61
CA PRO A 420 -18.04 8.17 10.46
C PRO A 420 -17.43 7.67 9.15
N VAL A 421 -18.29 7.13 8.28
CA VAL A 421 -17.97 6.67 6.94
C VAL A 421 -18.72 7.51 5.91
N TYR A 422 -17.98 8.05 4.94
CA TYR A 422 -18.50 8.91 3.87
C TYR A 422 -18.37 8.19 2.53
N PHE A 423 -19.40 8.27 1.70
CA PHE A 423 -19.32 7.91 0.29
C PHE A 423 -19.12 9.15 -0.57
N ASP A 424 -17.97 9.27 -1.24
CA ASP A 424 -17.70 10.37 -2.17
C ASP A 424 -17.99 9.95 -3.61
N ILE A 425 -18.71 10.79 -4.35
CA ILE A 425 -19.04 10.56 -5.76
C ILE A 425 -19.10 11.88 -6.55
N ASP A 426 -18.69 11.83 -7.82
CA ASP A 426 -18.54 12.99 -8.70
C ASP A 426 -19.52 13.05 -9.88
N ASP A 427 -20.32 12.01 -10.08
CA ASP A 427 -21.35 11.94 -11.13
C ASP A 427 -22.63 11.25 -10.62
N LEU A 428 -23.75 11.45 -11.31
CA LEU A 428 -25.02 10.74 -11.08
C LEU A 428 -24.96 9.27 -11.56
N VAL A 429 -23.97 8.51 -11.10
CA VAL A 429 -23.75 7.09 -11.46
C VAL A 429 -24.07 6.13 -10.31
N PHE A 430 -24.94 6.54 -9.38
CA PHE A 430 -25.38 5.71 -8.24
C PHE A 430 -26.85 5.29 -8.31
N ASP A 431 -27.58 5.66 -9.36
CA ASP A 431 -28.92 5.16 -9.64
C ASP A 431 -29.15 5.07 -11.14
N THR A 432 -29.76 3.98 -11.62
CA THR A 432 -29.93 3.76 -13.06
C THR A 432 -30.85 4.81 -13.67
N LYS A 433 -31.80 5.37 -12.89
CA LYS A 433 -32.73 6.42 -13.35
C LYS A 433 -32.01 7.59 -14.03
N PHE A 434 -30.84 7.98 -13.52
CA PHE A 434 -30.05 9.07 -14.09
C PHE A 434 -29.24 8.61 -15.30
N THR A 435 -28.65 7.41 -15.21
CA THR A 435 -27.79 6.92 -16.29
C THR A 435 -28.57 6.41 -17.50
N ASP A 436 -29.86 6.10 -17.34
CA ASP A 436 -30.78 5.70 -18.43
C ASP A 436 -31.10 6.87 -19.38
N GLU A 437 -30.96 8.11 -18.92
CA GLU A 437 -31.14 9.33 -19.72
C GLU A 437 -29.97 9.59 -20.68
N LEU A 438 -28.82 8.97 -20.45
CA LEU A 438 -27.59 9.21 -21.23
C LEU A 438 -27.66 8.59 -22.62
N GLU A 439 -27.37 9.38 -23.66
CA GLU A 439 -27.27 8.88 -25.04
C GLU A 439 -26.26 7.72 -25.14
N PHE A 440 -25.14 7.82 -24.42
CA PHE A 440 -24.12 6.77 -24.36
C PHE A 440 -24.69 5.42 -23.89
N THR A 441 -25.52 5.40 -22.84
CA THR A 441 -26.03 4.13 -22.28
C THR A 441 -27.15 3.56 -23.13
N GLN A 442 -27.91 4.41 -23.82
CA GLN A 442 -28.94 4.02 -24.78
C GLN A 442 -28.32 3.34 -26.02
N GLY A 443 -27.10 3.70 -26.39
CA GLY A 443 -26.34 3.08 -27.48
C GLY A 443 -25.70 1.73 -27.14
N LEU A 444 -25.68 1.31 -25.88
CA LEU A 444 -25.04 0.05 -25.46
C LEU A 444 -25.85 -1.19 -25.87
N SER A 445 -25.17 -2.29 -26.16
CA SER A 445 -25.85 -3.58 -26.30
C SER A 445 -26.48 -4.01 -24.97
N LYS A 446 -27.50 -4.88 -25.01
CA LYS A 446 -28.17 -5.40 -23.80
C LYS A 446 -27.20 -5.97 -22.77
N ARG A 447 -26.10 -6.60 -23.21
CA ARG A 447 -25.08 -7.17 -22.33
C ARG A 447 -24.23 -6.09 -21.67
N GLU A 448 -23.79 -5.10 -22.44
CA GLU A 448 -23.00 -3.97 -21.94
C GLU A 448 -23.82 -3.12 -20.98
N LYS A 449 -25.07 -2.80 -21.32
CA LYS A 449 -26.01 -2.08 -20.46
C LYS A 449 -26.20 -2.79 -19.12
N LYS A 450 -26.46 -4.10 -19.13
CA LYS A 450 -26.54 -4.89 -17.89
C LYS A 450 -25.27 -4.81 -17.04
N GLY A 451 -24.08 -4.83 -17.66
CA GLY A 451 -22.81 -4.70 -16.95
C GLY A 451 -22.62 -3.30 -16.34
N TYR A 452 -22.98 -2.26 -17.09
CA TYR A 452 -22.97 -0.88 -16.65
C TYR A 452 -23.92 -0.67 -15.46
N ASP A 453 -25.18 -1.10 -15.58
CA ASP A 453 -26.19 -0.98 -14.53
C ASP A 453 -25.79 -1.75 -13.27
N THR A 454 -25.16 -2.92 -13.43
CA THR A 454 -24.62 -3.68 -12.30
C THR A 454 -23.59 -2.87 -11.52
N SER A 455 -22.76 -2.09 -12.23
CA SER A 455 -21.74 -1.23 -11.61
C SER A 455 -22.38 -0.04 -10.90
N VAL A 456 -23.38 0.60 -11.52
CA VAL A 456 -24.17 1.69 -10.93
C VAL A 456 -24.87 1.24 -9.64
N LEU A 457 -25.52 0.08 -9.67
CA LEU A 457 -26.19 -0.49 -8.49
C LEU A 457 -25.20 -0.92 -7.40
N ALA A 458 -23.98 -1.30 -7.75
CA ALA A 458 -22.92 -1.57 -6.78
C ALA A 458 -22.47 -0.29 -6.05
N TYR A 459 -22.43 0.86 -6.74
CA TYR A 459 -22.21 2.17 -6.09
C TYR A 459 -23.38 2.53 -5.18
N LYS A 460 -24.64 2.35 -5.63
CA LYS A 460 -25.83 2.57 -4.80
C LYS A 460 -25.78 1.77 -3.49
N LYS A 461 -25.39 0.50 -3.60
CA LYS A 461 -25.26 -0.40 -2.45
C LYS A 461 -24.14 0.04 -1.53
N MET A 462 -22.99 0.48 -2.06
CA MET A 462 -21.91 1.01 -1.23
C MET A 462 -22.34 2.30 -0.52
N LEU A 463 -22.94 3.24 -1.24
CA LEU A 463 -23.55 4.45 -0.67
C LEU A 463 -24.49 4.10 0.50
N SER A 464 -25.36 3.09 0.36
CA SER A 464 -26.29 2.71 1.44
C SER A 464 -25.61 2.25 2.74
N LEU A 465 -24.37 1.74 2.68
CA LEU A 465 -23.62 1.28 3.85
C LEU A 465 -22.86 2.38 4.58
N CYS A 466 -22.58 3.51 3.91
CA CYS A 466 -21.91 4.66 4.52
C CYS A 466 -22.91 5.51 5.33
N ASP A 467 -22.42 6.30 6.29
CA ASP A 467 -23.25 7.20 7.09
C ASP A 467 -23.68 8.43 6.30
N TYR A 468 -22.74 9.01 5.54
CA TYR A 468 -22.90 10.30 4.86
C TYR A 468 -22.40 10.24 3.42
N ALA A 469 -22.66 11.31 2.64
CA ALA A 469 -22.12 11.46 1.29
C ALA A 469 -21.31 12.74 1.13
N ILE A 470 -20.37 12.74 0.18
CA ILE A 470 -19.58 13.90 -0.25
C ILE A 470 -19.73 14.03 -1.77
N THR A 471 -19.84 15.25 -2.26
CA THR A 471 -19.95 15.53 -3.70
C THR A 471 -19.30 16.87 -4.08
N SER A 472 -19.37 17.26 -5.36
CA SER A 472 -18.69 18.43 -5.92
C SER A 472 -19.59 19.53 -6.48
N THR A 473 -20.90 19.30 -6.66
CA THR A 473 -21.85 20.28 -7.23
C THR A 473 -23.17 20.29 -6.46
N SER A 474 -23.87 21.42 -6.43
CA SER A 474 -25.12 21.54 -5.66
C SER A 474 -26.19 20.62 -6.20
N LYS A 475 -26.36 20.55 -7.53
CA LYS A 475 -27.33 19.64 -8.15
C LYS A 475 -27.08 18.17 -7.76
N LEU A 476 -25.82 17.73 -7.75
CA LEU A 476 -25.47 16.37 -7.31
C LEU A 476 -25.72 16.17 -5.81
N LYS A 477 -25.55 17.22 -5.00
CA LYS A 477 -25.92 17.22 -3.57
C LYS A 477 -27.43 17.01 -3.40
N ASP A 478 -28.25 17.79 -4.10
CA ASP A 478 -29.72 17.68 -4.03
C ASP A 478 -30.21 16.26 -4.37
N GLU A 479 -29.62 15.63 -5.39
CA GLU A 479 -29.97 14.25 -5.75
C GLU A 479 -29.49 13.22 -4.71
N LEU A 480 -28.36 13.45 -4.06
CA LEU A 480 -27.83 12.58 -3.00
C LEU A 480 -28.60 12.72 -1.67
N GLU A 481 -29.17 13.90 -1.39
CA GLU A 481 -29.98 14.16 -0.19
C GLU A 481 -31.27 13.31 -0.15
N GLN A 482 -31.72 12.79 -1.30
CA GLN A 482 -32.77 11.78 -1.38
C GLN A 482 -32.37 10.41 -0.79
N TYR A 483 -31.07 10.16 -0.61
CA TYR A 483 -30.52 8.88 -0.15
C TYR A 483 -29.79 8.98 1.20
N LYS A 484 -29.35 10.19 1.59
CA LYS A 484 -28.57 10.44 2.81
C LYS A 484 -29.02 11.71 3.50
N ASN A 485 -29.13 11.65 4.82
CA ASN A 485 -29.55 12.78 5.65
C ASN A 485 -28.51 13.91 5.72
N LYS A 486 -27.23 13.61 5.46
CA LYS A 486 -26.15 14.60 5.42
C LYS A 486 -25.30 14.37 4.17
N VAL A 487 -25.22 15.40 3.34
CA VAL A 487 -24.42 15.43 2.11
C VAL A 487 -23.55 16.68 2.12
N ILE A 488 -22.25 16.47 1.96
CA ILE A 488 -21.24 17.52 2.09
C ILE A 488 -20.82 17.99 0.70
N LEU A 489 -20.94 19.29 0.45
CA LEU A 489 -20.49 19.90 -0.79
C LEU A 489 -19.00 20.29 -0.68
N ASN A 490 -18.13 19.48 -1.28
CA ASN A 490 -16.71 19.80 -1.43
C ASN A 490 -16.38 19.93 -2.92
N ARG A 491 -16.37 21.18 -3.41
CA ARG A 491 -16.15 21.46 -4.84
C ARG A 491 -14.76 21.06 -5.29
N ASN A 492 -14.62 20.84 -6.59
CA ASN A 492 -13.32 20.54 -7.19
C ASN A 492 -12.42 21.78 -7.13
N VAL A 493 -11.16 21.57 -6.75
CA VAL A 493 -10.15 22.63 -6.62
C VAL A 493 -8.86 22.23 -7.32
N MET A 494 -8.05 23.22 -7.69
CA MET A 494 -6.71 23.00 -8.23
C MET A 494 -5.70 22.71 -7.14
N SER A 495 -4.88 21.69 -7.35
CA SER A 495 -3.72 21.41 -6.49
C SER A 495 -2.64 22.49 -6.64
N LYS A 496 -1.72 22.53 -5.68
CA LYS A 496 -0.49 23.34 -5.75
C LYS A 496 0.27 23.10 -7.05
N GLU A 497 0.43 21.84 -7.46
CA GLU A 497 1.11 21.48 -8.71
C GLU A 497 0.40 22.08 -9.94
N LEU A 498 -0.94 22.02 -10.00
CA LEU A 498 -1.68 22.58 -11.13
C LEU A 498 -1.57 24.10 -11.17
N VAL A 499 -1.62 24.77 -10.01
CA VAL A 499 -1.42 26.22 -9.91
C VAL A 499 -0.04 26.60 -10.42
N GLU A 500 1.02 25.96 -9.93
CA GLU A 500 2.41 26.24 -10.35
C GLU A 500 2.59 26.08 -11.86
N ARG A 501 2.05 25.00 -12.43
CA ARG A 501 2.12 24.75 -13.88
C ARG A 501 1.38 25.81 -14.68
N SER A 502 0.18 26.19 -14.25
CA SER A 502 -0.62 27.21 -14.90
C SER A 502 0.04 28.58 -14.86
N LEU A 503 0.78 28.92 -13.80
CA LEU A 503 1.53 30.19 -13.71
C LEU A 503 2.79 30.22 -14.60
N GLN A 504 3.33 29.06 -14.98
CA GLN A 504 4.54 28.97 -15.80
C GLN A 504 4.27 29.04 -17.31
N VAL A 505 3.01 28.91 -17.74
CA VAL A 505 2.69 28.95 -19.17
C VAL A 505 2.87 30.35 -19.73
N LYS A 506 3.32 30.43 -20.99
CA LYS A 506 3.39 31.67 -21.75
C LYS A 506 2.40 31.60 -22.90
N LYS A 507 1.48 32.55 -22.95
CA LYS A 507 0.59 32.72 -24.09
C LYS A 507 1.39 33.23 -25.28
N ASN A 508 1.22 32.60 -26.44
CA ASN A 508 1.78 33.11 -27.69
C ASN A 508 0.86 34.23 -28.19
N LEU A 509 1.31 35.48 -28.07
CA LEU A 509 0.54 36.67 -28.47
C LEU A 509 0.66 37.01 -29.98
N ASN A 510 1.42 36.20 -30.73
CA ASN A 510 1.83 36.51 -32.10
C ASN A 510 1.16 35.63 -33.15
N ASP A 511 -0.17 35.69 -33.25
CA ASP A 511 -0.83 35.41 -34.53
C ASP A 511 -2.01 36.36 -34.79
N ASN A 512 -2.36 36.54 -36.06
CA ASN A 512 -3.53 37.31 -36.48
C ASN A 512 -4.81 36.44 -36.46
N LYS A 513 -4.87 35.40 -35.63
CA LYS A 513 -5.99 34.45 -35.52
C LYS A 513 -6.73 34.65 -34.21
N VAL A 514 -7.94 34.11 -34.16
CA VAL A 514 -8.70 33.94 -32.91
C VAL A 514 -8.95 32.46 -32.73
N LYS A 515 -8.39 31.86 -31.69
CA LYS A 515 -8.43 30.42 -31.47
C LYS A 515 -9.50 30.05 -30.46
N ILE A 516 -10.42 29.20 -30.87
CA ILE A 516 -11.50 28.68 -30.04
C ILE A 516 -11.19 27.21 -29.72
N GLY A 517 -11.07 26.87 -28.44
CA GLY A 517 -10.74 25.53 -27.96
C GLY A 517 -11.94 24.77 -27.41
N TYR A 518 -12.14 23.53 -27.86
CA TYR A 518 -13.02 22.55 -27.24
C TYR A 518 -12.19 21.38 -26.70
N PHE A 519 -12.16 21.25 -25.38
CA PHE A 519 -11.43 20.21 -24.66
C PHE A 519 -12.41 19.12 -24.25
N SER A 520 -12.58 18.10 -25.08
CA SER A 520 -13.69 17.15 -24.95
C SER A 520 -13.62 16.30 -23.68
N GLY A 521 -12.41 16.06 -23.18
CA GLY A 521 -12.18 15.19 -22.02
C GLY A 521 -12.33 13.72 -22.42
N SER A 522 -13.35 13.04 -21.89
CA SER A 522 -13.65 11.63 -22.18
C SER A 522 -14.45 11.42 -23.47
N ILE A 523 -14.54 10.17 -23.91
CA ILE A 523 -15.10 9.71 -25.20
C ILE A 523 -16.61 10.01 -25.40
N THR A 524 -17.31 10.58 -24.41
CA THR A 524 -18.77 10.46 -24.24
C THR A 524 -19.64 11.67 -24.59
N HIS A 525 -19.17 12.68 -25.34
CA HIS A 525 -19.90 13.97 -25.42
C HIS A 525 -20.03 14.59 -26.82
N ASN A 526 -20.51 13.83 -27.80
CA ASN A 526 -20.88 14.40 -29.10
C ASN A 526 -22.10 15.34 -28.98
N GLU A 527 -23.09 15.03 -28.13
CA GLU A 527 -24.28 15.86 -27.92
C GLU A 527 -23.96 17.32 -27.53
N ASN A 528 -23.01 17.50 -26.61
CA ASN A 528 -22.62 18.81 -26.11
C ASN A 528 -21.92 19.65 -27.19
N PHE A 529 -21.11 19.00 -28.04
CA PHE A 529 -20.53 19.69 -29.19
C PHE A 529 -21.57 19.97 -30.28
N ASN A 530 -22.55 19.08 -30.46
CA ASN A 530 -23.63 19.24 -31.43
C ASN A 530 -24.50 20.46 -31.10
N LEU A 531 -24.72 20.76 -29.82
CA LEU A 531 -25.45 21.95 -29.35
C LEU A 531 -24.92 23.24 -30.00
N ILE A 532 -23.60 23.37 -30.08
CA ILE A 532 -22.94 24.60 -30.56
C ILE A 532 -22.46 24.49 -32.01
N SER A 533 -22.67 23.35 -32.66
CA SER A 533 -22.11 23.06 -33.98
C SER A 533 -22.56 24.05 -35.06
N GLN A 534 -23.84 24.44 -35.05
CA GLN A 534 -24.37 25.36 -36.05
C GLN A 534 -23.78 26.77 -35.91
N ALA A 535 -23.68 27.28 -34.67
CA ALA A 535 -23.05 28.56 -34.37
C ALA A 535 -21.59 28.57 -34.83
N LEU A 536 -20.83 27.52 -34.52
CA LEU A 536 -19.42 27.41 -34.95
C LEU A 536 -19.28 27.38 -36.48
N LEU A 537 -20.15 26.67 -37.20
CA LEU A 537 -20.11 26.63 -38.67
C LEU A 537 -20.33 28.02 -39.29
N HIS A 538 -21.30 28.78 -38.78
CA HIS A 538 -21.55 30.15 -39.22
C HIS A 538 -20.35 31.06 -38.95
N LEU A 539 -19.76 30.98 -37.74
CA LEU A 539 -18.61 31.80 -37.37
C LEU A 539 -17.36 31.47 -38.18
N LEU A 540 -17.08 30.17 -38.42
CA LEU A 540 -15.96 29.75 -39.27
C LEU A 540 -16.14 30.25 -40.71
N GLN A 541 -17.38 30.27 -41.22
CA GLN A 541 -17.69 30.82 -42.54
C GLN A 541 -17.52 32.34 -42.61
N LYS A 542 -17.97 33.06 -41.57
CA LYS A 542 -17.95 34.53 -41.51
C LYS A 542 -16.55 35.08 -41.26
N TYR A 543 -15.71 34.37 -40.50
CA TYR A 543 -14.41 34.85 -40.03
C TYR A 543 -13.26 33.89 -40.40
N PRO A 544 -12.57 34.11 -41.54
CA PRO A 544 -11.44 33.27 -41.99
C PRO A 544 -10.22 33.26 -41.04
N GLN A 545 -10.15 34.21 -40.11
CA GLN A 545 -9.12 34.26 -39.07
C GLN A 545 -9.45 33.41 -37.83
N VAL A 546 -10.64 32.85 -37.72
CA VAL A 546 -11.00 31.99 -36.59
C VAL A 546 -10.48 30.57 -36.83
N GLU A 547 -9.87 29.98 -35.80
CA GLU A 547 -9.46 28.57 -35.77
C GLU A 547 -10.19 27.83 -34.64
N LEU A 548 -10.72 26.65 -34.95
CA LEU A 548 -11.32 25.73 -33.98
C LEU A 548 -10.31 24.64 -33.62
N HIS A 549 -9.85 24.67 -32.38
CA HIS A 549 -8.96 23.69 -31.77
C HIS A 549 -9.79 22.64 -31.03
N ILE A 550 -9.70 21.39 -31.46
CA ILE A 550 -10.39 20.25 -30.84
C ILE A 550 -9.35 19.38 -30.17
N VAL A 551 -9.49 19.15 -28.87
CA VAL A 551 -8.54 18.35 -28.07
C VAL A 551 -9.24 17.13 -27.53
N GLY A 552 -8.67 15.95 -27.82
CA GLY A 552 -9.16 14.68 -27.30
C GLY A 552 -10.03 13.92 -28.31
N TYR A 553 -11.01 13.19 -27.79
CA TYR A 553 -11.83 12.28 -28.58
C TYR A 553 -13.09 13.03 -29.05
N LEU A 554 -13.15 13.38 -30.33
CA LEU A 554 -14.35 13.92 -30.98
C LEU A 554 -14.33 13.51 -32.46
N ASP A 555 -15.43 12.92 -32.92
CA ASP A 555 -15.65 12.70 -34.34
C ASP A 555 -16.09 14.03 -34.98
N ILE A 556 -15.19 14.69 -35.72
CA ILE A 556 -15.50 15.96 -36.38
C ILE A 556 -16.70 15.78 -37.32
N PRO A 557 -17.84 16.45 -37.08
CA PRO A 557 -19.03 16.27 -37.91
C PRO A 557 -18.75 16.63 -39.37
N LYS A 558 -19.34 15.88 -40.32
CA LYS A 558 -19.12 16.08 -41.77
C LYS A 558 -19.23 17.54 -42.25
N PRO A 559 -20.17 18.38 -41.76
CA PRO A 559 -20.24 19.79 -42.17
C PRO A 559 -18.96 20.59 -41.96
N PHE A 560 -18.17 20.26 -40.93
CA PHE A 560 -16.91 20.94 -40.61
C PHE A 560 -15.79 20.64 -41.60
N GLN A 561 -15.91 19.61 -42.44
CA GLN A 561 -14.88 19.27 -43.44
C GLN A 561 -14.62 20.41 -44.44
N LYS A 562 -15.61 21.27 -44.69
CA LYS A 562 -15.46 22.46 -45.54
C LYS A 562 -14.49 23.49 -44.97
N PHE A 563 -14.26 23.47 -43.66
CA PHE A 563 -13.41 24.40 -42.92
C PHE A 563 -12.10 23.75 -42.44
N LYS A 564 -11.62 22.70 -43.11
CA LYS A 564 -10.40 21.95 -42.71
C LYS A 564 -9.17 22.83 -42.45
N LYS A 565 -9.04 23.98 -43.13
CA LYS A 565 -7.93 24.93 -42.92
C LYS A 565 -8.03 25.73 -41.61
N GLN A 566 -9.22 25.78 -41.01
CA GLN A 566 -9.51 26.46 -39.74
C GLN A 566 -9.68 25.47 -38.59
N ILE A 567 -9.51 24.16 -38.82
CA ILE A 567 -9.69 23.14 -37.79
C ILE A 567 -8.33 22.55 -37.43
N VAL A 568 -8.00 22.60 -36.15
CA VAL A 568 -6.76 22.05 -35.59
C VAL A 568 -7.13 20.97 -34.58
N SER A 569 -6.74 19.73 -34.86
CA SER A 569 -6.98 18.60 -33.95
C SER A 569 -5.73 18.30 -33.13
N HIS A 570 -5.91 18.11 -31.83
CA HIS A 570 -4.87 17.73 -30.90
C HIS A 570 -5.24 16.39 -30.26
N GLU A 571 -4.23 15.55 -30.02
CA GLU A 571 -4.42 14.31 -29.29
C GLU A 571 -4.80 14.56 -27.82
N TYR A 572 -5.34 13.54 -27.17
CA TYR A 572 -5.52 13.55 -25.72
C TYR A 572 -4.14 13.66 -25.02
N VAL A 573 -4.03 14.55 -24.04
CA VAL A 573 -2.78 14.82 -23.32
C VAL A 573 -2.91 14.55 -21.82
N ASP A 574 -1.78 14.25 -21.18
CA ASP A 574 -1.69 14.23 -19.72
C ASP A 574 -2.05 15.61 -19.15
N TRP A 575 -2.74 15.61 -18.02
CA TRP A 575 -3.24 16.83 -17.39
C TRP A 575 -2.14 17.85 -17.06
N ARG A 576 -0.89 17.42 -16.86
CA ARG A 576 0.25 18.33 -16.61
C ARG A 576 0.63 19.15 -17.84
N LYS A 577 0.28 18.67 -19.03
CA LYS A 577 0.48 19.38 -20.31
C LYS A 577 -0.75 20.20 -20.71
N LEU A 578 -1.90 19.95 -20.09
CA LEU A 578 -3.16 20.60 -20.42
C LEU A 578 -3.10 22.13 -20.23
N PRO A 579 -2.49 22.71 -19.17
CA PRO A 579 -2.34 24.16 -19.05
C PRO A 579 -1.62 24.79 -20.25
N ILE A 580 -0.58 24.13 -20.76
CA ILE A 580 0.15 24.61 -21.94
C ILE A 580 -0.80 24.67 -23.13
N LEU A 581 -1.56 23.60 -23.37
CA LEU A 581 -2.46 23.51 -24.51
C LEU A 581 -3.63 24.50 -24.41
N ILE A 582 -4.26 24.63 -23.23
CA ILE A 582 -5.32 25.62 -23.02
C ILE A 582 -4.77 27.04 -23.22
N SER A 583 -3.56 27.35 -22.75
CA SER A 583 -2.96 28.68 -22.94
C SER A 583 -2.71 29.05 -24.41
N GLN A 584 -2.79 28.10 -25.35
CA GLN A 584 -2.64 28.36 -26.79
C GLN A 584 -3.95 28.79 -27.48
N VAL A 585 -5.09 28.79 -26.78
CA VAL A 585 -6.36 29.28 -27.32
C VAL A 585 -6.77 30.61 -26.68
N ASP A 586 -7.73 31.30 -27.29
CA ASP A 586 -8.27 32.57 -26.80
C ASP A 586 -9.60 32.39 -26.08
N ILE A 587 -10.43 31.46 -26.57
CA ILE A 587 -11.77 31.19 -26.06
C ILE A 587 -11.89 29.70 -25.80
N ASN A 588 -12.25 29.31 -24.57
CA ASN A 588 -12.56 27.94 -24.18
C ASN A 588 -14.08 27.69 -24.25
N LEU A 589 -14.47 26.52 -24.76
CA LEU A 589 -15.87 26.12 -24.89
C LEU A 589 -16.24 25.08 -23.84
N ALA A 590 -17.33 25.33 -23.11
CA ALA A 590 -17.91 24.40 -22.14
C ALA A 590 -19.43 24.23 -22.33
N PRO A 591 -19.88 23.72 -23.50
CA PRO A 591 -21.29 23.45 -23.72
C PRO A 591 -21.76 22.22 -22.93
N LEU A 592 -23.00 22.29 -22.48
CA LEU A 592 -23.77 21.24 -21.83
C LEU A 592 -25.22 21.31 -22.31
N VAL A 593 -25.78 20.19 -22.77
CA VAL A 593 -27.21 20.04 -23.04
C VAL A 593 -27.96 19.95 -21.72
N THR A 594 -29.12 20.60 -21.60
CA THR A 594 -29.96 20.57 -20.40
C THR A 594 -30.48 19.15 -20.12
N THR A 595 -29.88 18.48 -19.14
CA THR A 595 -30.32 17.21 -18.56
C THR A 595 -29.96 17.18 -17.08
N THR A 596 -30.66 16.37 -16.28
CA THR A 596 -30.33 16.17 -14.86
C THR A 596 -28.85 15.79 -14.68
N PHE A 597 -28.34 14.94 -15.57
CA PHE A 597 -26.94 14.49 -15.54
C PHE A 597 -25.95 15.61 -15.83
N ASN A 598 -26.24 16.48 -16.79
CA ASN A 598 -25.36 17.59 -17.15
C ASN A 598 -25.44 18.76 -16.15
N GLU A 599 -26.60 19.03 -15.55
CA GLU A 599 -26.73 20.00 -14.44
C GLU A 599 -25.85 19.64 -13.24
N ALA A 600 -25.62 18.33 -13.02
CA ALA A 600 -24.74 17.83 -11.98
C ALA A 600 -23.24 17.91 -12.31
N LYS A 601 -22.85 18.27 -13.55
CA LYS A 601 -21.44 18.39 -13.96
C LYS A 601 -20.76 19.59 -13.31
N SER A 602 -19.46 19.45 -13.06
CA SER A 602 -18.65 20.49 -12.43
C SER A 602 -17.99 21.44 -13.44
N GLU A 603 -17.62 22.58 -12.90
CA GLU A 603 -17.02 23.76 -13.52
C GLU A 603 -15.52 23.63 -13.85
N ILE A 604 -14.96 22.41 -13.83
CA ILE A 604 -13.51 22.17 -13.98
C ILE A 604 -12.95 22.79 -15.26
N LYS A 605 -13.68 22.72 -16.39
CA LYS A 605 -13.24 23.31 -17.67
C LYS A 605 -13.05 24.82 -17.56
N TRP A 606 -13.89 25.51 -16.79
CA TRP A 606 -13.76 26.93 -16.54
C TRP A 606 -12.58 27.20 -15.59
N ILE A 607 -12.43 26.42 -14.51
CA ILE A 607 -11.30 26.54 -13.57
C ILE A 607 -9.96 26.39 -14.30
N GLU A 608 -9.79 25.32 -15.09
CA GLU A 608 -8.53 25.04 -15.80
C GLU A 608 -8.21 26.10 -16.86
N ALA A 609 -9.22 26.65 -17.56
CA ALA A 609 -9.03 27.72 -18.53
C ALA A 609 -8.75 29.09 -17.88
N ALA A 610 -9.47 29.43 -16.83
CA ALA A 610 -9.23 30.63 -16.05
C ALA A 610 -7.81 30.66 -15.47
N ALA A 611 -7.30 29.51 -15.02
CA ALA A 611 -5.95 29.40 -14.45
C ALA A 611 -4.82 29.83 -15.41
N VAL A 612 -5.07 29.79 -16.71
CA VAL A 612 -4.13 30.21 -17.76
C VAL A 612 -4.62 31.45 -18.53
N LYS A 613 -5.57 32.21 -17.95
CA LYS A 613 -6.13 33.44 -18.51
C LYS A 613 -6.76 33.25 -19.88
N VAL A 614 -7.62 32.25 -20.00
CA VAL A 614 -8.46 32.01 -21.18
C VAL A 614 -9.93 32.19 -20.80
N VAL A 615 -10.67 33.03 -21.55
CA VAL A 615 -12.10 33.24 -21.31
C VAL A 615 -12.87 31.97 -21.68
N THR A 616 -13.88 31.62 -20.89
CA THR A 616 -14.75 30.48 -21.17
C THR A 616 -16.15 30.96 -21.54
N VAL A 617 -16.71 30.41 -22.63
CA VAL A 617 -18.15 30.44 -22.91
C VAL A 617 -18.73 29.09 -22.48
N ALA A 618 -19.64 29.10 -21.52
CA ALA A 618 -20.26 27.92 -20.94
C ALA A 618 -21.78 27.97 -21.10
N SER A 619 -22.43 26.80 -21.12
CA SER A 619 -23.90 26.76 -20.99
C SER A 619 -24.32 27.40 -19.66
N ASN A 620 -25.41 28.15 -19.70
CA ASN A 620 -26.07 28.69 -18.51
C ASN A 620 -26.78 27.57 -17.72
N LEU A 621 -26.00 26.70 -17.08
CA LEU A 621 -26.50 25.47 -16.48
C LEU A 621 -25.66 25.03 -15.27
N GLY A 622 -26.34 24.69 -14.17
CA GLY A 622 -25.75 23.98 -13.03
C GLY A 622 -24.53 24.68 -12.44
N ALA A 623 -23.44 23.93 -12.23
CA ALA A 623 -22.25 24.48 -11.57
C ALA A 623 -21.58 25.64 -12.33
N PHE A 624 -21.81 25.77 -13.65
CA PHE A 624 -21.34 26.93 -14.39
C PHE A 624 -22.12 28.20 -14.02
N GLU A 625 -23.45 28.13 -14.00
CA GLU A 625 -24.31 29.25 -13.58
C GLU A 625 -23.98 29.71 -12.16
N GLU A 626 -23.74 28.78 -11.23
CA GLU A 626 -23.46 29.08 -9.83
C GLU A 626 -22.12 29.78 -9.61
N MET A 627 -21.12 29.51 -10.45
CA MET A 627 -19.73 29.91 -10.22
C MET A 627 -19.24 31.00 -11.18
N ILE A 628 -19.85 31.11 -12.36
CA ILE A 628 -19.51 32.12 -13.36
C ILE A 628 -20.44 33.32 -13.19
N GLN A 629 -19.84 34.50 -13.04
CA GLN A 629 -20.56 35.75 -13.19
C GLN A 629 -20.53 36.17 -14.66
N ASP A 630 -21.69 36.11 -15.34
CA ASP A 630 -21.80 36.39 -16.77
C ASP A 630 -21.21 37.76 -17.15
N GLY A 631 -20.39 37.77 -18.20
CA GLY A 631 -19.67 38.94 -18.70
C GLY A 631 -18.55 39.44 -17.79
N VAL A 632 -18.30 38.82 -16.63
CA VAL A 632 -17.29 39.26 -15.66
C VAL A 632 -16.20 38.23 -15.46
N THR A 633 -16.52 37.00 -15.05
CA THR A 633 -15.55 35.90 -14.83
C THR A 633 -15.69 34.76 -15.83
N GLY A 634 -16.62 34.90 -16.77
CA GLY A 634 -16.87 34.00 -17.89
C GLY A 634 -18.06 34.53 -18.68
N VAL A 635 -18.51 33.76 -19.67
CA VAL A 635 -19.71 34.10 -20.45
C VAL A 635 -20.66 32.91 -20.39
N LEU A 636 -21.88 33.15 -19.91
CA LEU A 636 -22.96 32.17 -19.90
C LEU A 636 -23.81 32.37 -21.16
N ALA A 637 -24.18 31.27 -21.81
CA ALA A 637 -25.00 31.27 -23.00
C ALA A 637 -26.15 30.27 -22.85
N ASP A 638 -27.36 30.74 -23.13
CA ASP A 638 -28.48 29.86 -23.43
C ASP A 638 -28.31 29.28 -24.86
N ASP A 639 -29.06 28.21 -25.18
CA ASP A 639 -28.92 27.46 -26.43
C ASP A 639 -28.96 28.32 -27.71
N ASN A 640 -29.72 29.41 -27.70
CA ASN A 640 -29.87 30.35 -28.83
C ASN A 640 -28.88 31.53 -28.81
N GLU A 641 -28.03 31.66 -27.79
CA GLU A 641 -27.12 32.80 -27.63
C GLU A 641 -25.66 32.48 -28.00
N TRP A 642 -25.32 31.22 -28.27
CA TRP A 642 -23.95 30.79 -28.54
C TRP A 642 -23.29 31.57 -29.68
N GLU A 643 -23.99 31.77 -30.80
CA GLU A 643 -23.43 32.49 -31.96
C GLU A 643 -23.10 33.94 -31.62
N SER A 644 -24.03 34.69 -31.01
CA SER A 644 -23.85 36.11 -30.70
C SER A 644 -22.80 36.35 -29.61
N LYS A 645 -22.79 35.51 -28.56
CA LYS A 645 -21.82 35.59 -27.46
C LYS A 645 -20.40 35.25 -27.94
N LEU A 646 -20.24 34.23 -28.78
CA LEU A 646 -18.95 33.90 -29.38
C LEU A 646 -18.48 34.98 -30.36
N GLU A 647 -19.37 35.47 -31.23
CA GLU A 647 -19.06 36.55 -32.17
C GLU A 647 -18.51 37.78 -31.47
N ARG A 648 -19.14 38.18 -30.36
CA ARG A 648 -18.67 39.31 -29.55
C ARG A 648 -17.23 39.12 -29.06
N LEU A 649 -16.87 37.95 -28.54
CA LEU A 649 -15.51 37.67 -28.07
C LEU A 649 -14.48 37.55 -29.22
N ILE A 650 -14.92 37.13 -30.41
CA ILE A 650 -14.08 37.12 -31.61
C ILE A 650 -13.72 38.55 -32.02
N LEU A 651 -14.67 39.48 -31.95
CA LEU A 651 -14.50 40.87 -32.38
C LEU A 651 -13.82 41.76 -31.32
N GLU A 652 -14.09 41.54 -30.03
CA GLU A 652 -13.65 42.41 -28.93
C GLU A 652 -12.50 41.78 -28.12
N GLN A 653 -11.25 42.09 -28.51
CA GLN A 653 -10.05 41.61 -27.81
C GLN A 653 -9.96 42.04 -26.35
N ASP A 654 -10.18 43.32 -26.08
CA ASP A 654 -10.06 43.85 -24.73
C ASP A 654 -11.10 43.21 -23.78
N LEU A 655 -12.29 42.91 -24.30
CA LEU A 655 -13.34 42.21 -23.54
C LEU A 655 -12.90 40.80 -23.14
N ARG A 656 -12.41 39.99 -24.10
CA ARG A 656 -11.97 38.61 -23.80
C ARG A 656 -10.81 38.59 -22.80
N GLU A 657 -9.87 39.54 -22.91
CA GLU A 657 -8.73 39.63 -22.00
C GLU A 657 -9.15 40.08 -20.59
N GLN A 658 -10.09 41.03 -20.49
CA GLN A 658 -10.61 41.50 -19.21
C GLN A 658 -11.37 40.39 -18.46
N ILE A 659 -12.26 39.66 -19.14
CA ILE A 659 -13.00 38.55 -18.53
C ILE A 659 -12.05 37.45 -18.08
N ALA A 660 -11.08 37.08 -18.93
CA ALA A 660 -10.10 36.06 -18.61
C ALA A 660 -9.23 36.42 -17.40
N LYS A 661 -8.85 37.70 -17.26
CA LYS A 661 -8.10 38.21 -16.10
C LYS A 661 -8.92 38.12 -14.82
N ASN A 662 -10.18 38.58 -14.85
CA ASN A 662 -11.09 38.49 -13.70
C ASN A 662 -11.32 37.03 -13.27
N ALA A 663 -11.52 36.13 -14.25
CA ALA A 663 -11.68 34.70 -14.01
C ALA A 663 -10.44 34.11 -13.32
N PHE A 664 -9.24 34.45 -13.81
CA PHE A 664 -7.98 34.03 -13.22
C PHE A 664 -7.86 34.48 -11.76
N GLU A 665 -8.13 35.75 -11.47
CA GLU A 665 -8.06 36.30 -10.12
C GLU A 665 -9.03 35.59 -9.17
N PHE A 666 -10.28 35.38 -9.61
CA PHE A 666 -11.27 34.63 -8.84
C PHE A 666 -10.82 33.20 -8.54
N VAL A 667 -10.41 32.46 -9.58
CA VAL A 667 -10.03 31.05 -9.45
C VAL A 667 -8.79 30.86 -8.58
N MET A 668 -7.79 31.75 -8.71
CA MET A 668 -6.60 31.69 -7.85
C MET A 668 -6.92 31.98 -6.39
N ASN A 669 -7.89 32.86 -6.11
CA ASN A 669 -8.28 33.23 -4.75
C ASN A 669 -9.29 32.27 -4.11
N HIS A 670 -10.04 31.49 -4.89
CA HIS A 670 -11.19 30.72 -4.37
C HIS A 670 -11.26 29.25 -4.79
N CYS A 671 -10.46 28.81 -5.76
CA CYS A 671 -10.57 27.47 -6.35
C CYS A 671 -9.26 26.67 -6.26
N THR A 672 -8.45 26.93 -5.23
CA THR A 672 -7.21 26.18 -4.95
C THR A 672 -7.33 25.38 -3.65
N THR A 673 -6.51 24.34 -3.53
CA THR A 673 -6.41 23.53 -2.30
C THR A 673 -6.00 24.34 -1.07
N THR A 674 -5.32 25.48 -1.26
CA THR A 674 -4.88 26.38 -0.18
C THR A 674 -5.90 27.44 0.20
N ASN A 675 -6.80 27.84 -0.69
CA ASN A 675 -7.72 28.94 -0.43
C ASN A 675 -9.15 28.48 -0.15
N ARG A 676 -9.54 27.30 -0.65
CA ARG A 676 -10.85 26.70 -0.41
C ARG A 676 -10.78 25.57 0.61
N ILE A 677 -10.34 25.92 1.80
CA ILE A 677 -10.14 24.95 2.88
C ILE A 677 -11.42 24.79 3.74
N ASN A 678 -12.24 25.84 3.80
CA ASN A 678 -13.39 25.91 4.70
C ASN A 678 -14.59 25.04 4.31
N ASP A 679 -14.60 24.39 3.14
CA ASP A 679 -15.71 23.50 2.75
C ASP A 679 -15.88 22.35 3.75
N PHE A 680 -14.77 21.83 4.30
CA PHE A 680 -14.80 20.75 5.30
C PHE A 680 -15.21 21.23 6.70
N LEU A 681 -14.78 22.43 7.09
CA LEU A 681 -15.08 23.01 8.40
C LEU A 681 -16.52 23.53 8.48
N LYS A 682 -17.03 24.13 7.40
CA LYS A 682 -18.40 24.65 7.33
C LYS A 682 -19.46 23.56 7.34
N GLU A 683 -19.13 22.40 6.78
CA GLU A 683 -20.05 21.26 6.64
C GLU A 683 -19.85 20.22 7.78
N GLU A 684 -19.04 20.55 8.80
CA GLU A 684 -18.72 19.70 9.95
C GLU A 684 -18.27 18.29 9.52
N LEU A 685 -17.34 18.21 8.55
CA LEU A 685 -16.72 16.94 8.14
C LEU A 685 -15.60 16.51 9.10
N VAL A 686 -14.90 17.49 9.69
CA VAL A 686 -13.78 17.27 10.62
C VAL A 686 -13.78 18.31 11.73
#